data_AF-A0A958A517-F1
#
_entry.id   AF-A0A958A517-F1
#
_cell.length_a   1.000
_cell.length_b   1.000
_cell.length_c   1.000
_cell.angle_alpha   90.00
_cell.angle_beta   90.00
_cell.angle_gamma   90.00
#
_symmetry.space_group_name_H-M   'P 1'
#
loop_
_entity.id
_entity.type
_entity.pdbx_description
1 polymer ?
#
loop_
_entity_poly.entity_id
_entity_poly.type
_entity_poly.pdbx_seq_one_letter_code
_entity_poly.pdbx_strand_id
1 'polypeptide(L)'
;MNQPITNAEKLSKLPWSIGSNALVNVFVQLTFLGSVFILFLNTLGLDKSQIGFLLSLVPYTGLIALFIAPLIARYGYKRTFVHFSVLRLLFAALLLLTPWVVSNFGAEATLLFITVVVTLFSITRSIVVTAYYPWAQEYIPKSIQGKYSATNNLFTTLAGFLAVTLAGFVLDLTTGLTGYLVLIIIGVLCGAVAVWGVTKVPGGAPVEVGRGVMASFRDTIAALGDKGLLFFLAGVGLITLATVPLTSFVPLFLQEEVGLSSGNVVLVQTGVLLGGLVSTYLWGWTSDRYGSRPIMLSGICLLALLPIFFMLMPRYSPVSLYVALGIAFLQGIADMGWVIGSTRSLFVSIVPPEKRSEYTALYFACVGVFGGTSQLLAGQVVQLSSGVSGSFYFFVVDAYTPLFLLSIIFAIASLFTLRTVRSDTQVTVEEFAGMFLRGNPLSAMTSLVGYHFAQDESRVVAMTERLGVTRSPFTVDELLEVLADPRFNVRFEAIISIARTRPDPRLTQALIDVFNGTELALSNIAAWALGRVGDQTAIEALRQGLNSKYHSIQANSARALGRLGDAKTAPLLLERLQNEPDIGLQMAYASALGNLRAKEATSPILHLLHDIQNEGARRELALALARLVGDEGHFIHLYREARADFGTATAQAVSAFKRKIEKVLNSETKVLSTLGACADNLARDQLTEGAGYLAQLIEVLPADHYDPH
;
A
#
# COMPACT_ATOMS: atom_id res chain seq x y z
N MET A 1 42.35 16.27 21.99
CA MET A 1 42.23 16.43 20.52
C MET A 1 41.24 15.40 20.01
N ASN A 2 40.00 15.80 19.72
CA ASN A 2 38.99 14.91 19.14
C ASN A 2 39.21 14.87 17.62
N GLN A 3 39.91 13.85 17.12
CA GLN A 3 39.92 13.59 15.68
C GLN A 3 38.50 13.22 15.24
N PRO A 4 38.00 13.76 14.11
CA PRO A 4 36.69 13.41 13.59
C PRO A 4 36.65 11.92 13.22
N ILE A 5 35.61 11.22 13.69
CA ILE A 5 35.43 9.77 13.47
C ILE A 5 35.33 9.50 11.97
N THR A 6 36.17 8.59 11.47
CA THR A 6 36.18 8.24 10.05
C THR A 6 34.93 7.45 9.65
N ASN A 7 34.50 7.55 8.38
CA ASN A 7 33.35 6.77 7.89
C ASN A 7 33.59 5.24 7.97
N ALA A 8 34.83 4.78 7.81
CA ALA A 8 35.19 3.37 7.96
C ALA A 8 35.00 2.89 9.41
N GLU A 9 35.41 3.69 10.38
CA GLU A 9 35.22 3.40 11.80
C GLU A 9 33.72 3.37 12.15
N LYS A 10 32.93 4.35 11.67
CA LYS A 10 31.47 4.36 11.81
C LYS A 10 30.85 3.05 11.32
N LEU A 11 31.15 2.66 10.08
CA LEU A 11 30.61 1.44 9.45
C LEU A 11 30.94 0.17 10.25
N SER A 12 32.18 0.03 10.72
CA SER A 12 32.61 -1.14 11.50
C SER A 12 31.89 -1.32 12.83
N LYS A 13 31.33 -0.23 13.39
CA LYS A 13 30.68 -0.22 14.70
C LYS A 13 29.15 -0.19 14.63
N LEU A 14 28.54 -0.03 13.46
CA LEU A 14 27.08 -0.09 13.30
C LEU A 14 26.43 -1.39 13.79
N PRO A 15 27.03 -2.58 13.61
CA PRO A 15 26.44 -3.82 14.13
C PRO A 15 26.23 -3.80 15.65
N TRP A 16 27.16 -3.17 16.40
CA TRP A 16 27.02 -3.00 17.85
C TRP A 16 25.81 -2.15 18.22
N SER A 17 25.55 -1.08 17.45
CA SER A 17 24.39 -0.23 17.64
C SER A 17 23.08 -1.00 17.38
N ILE A 18 23.01 -1.71 16.25
CA ILE A 18 21.82 -2.50 15.86
C ILE A 18 21.52 -3.59 16.89
N GLY A 19 22.54 -4.39 17.27
CA GLY A 19 22.39 -5.44 18.27
C GLY A 19 21.98 -4.91 19.63
N SER A 20 22.54 -3.77 20.04
CA SER A 20 22.16 -3.14 21.31
C SER A 20 20.73 -2.60 21.28
N ASN A 21 20.31 -1.96 20.20
CA ASN A 21 18.93 -1.48 20.06
C ASN A 21 17.93 -2.63 20.08
N ALA A 22 18.25 -3.76 19.43
CA ALA A 22 17.43 -4.96 19.47
C ALA A 22 17.26 -5.49 20.91
N LEU A 23 18.36 -5.58 21.67
CA LEU A 23 18.32 -6.00 23.07
C LEU A 23 17.64 -4.98 23.99
N VAL A 24 17.76 -3.68 23.73
CA VAL A 24 16.99 -2.64 24.45
C VAL A 24 15.50 -2.84 24.19
N ASN A 25 15.09 -3.19 22.98
CA ASN A 25 13.68 -3.47 22.68
C ASN A 25 13.20 -4.70 23.47
N VAL A 26 13.98 -5.78 23.53
CA VAL A 26 13.68 -6.95 24.38
C VAL A 26 13.52 -6.55 25.84
N PHE A 27 14.49 -5.83 26.41
CA PHE A 27 14.42 -5.31 27.78
C PHE A 27 13.10 -4.60 28.03
N VAL A 28 12.80 -3.65 27.16
CA VAL A 28 11.67 -2.75 27.33
C VAL A 28 10.31 -3.48 27.23
N GLN A 29 10.16 -4.41 26.29
CA GLN A 29 8.94 -5.23 26.11
C GLN A 29 8.68 -6.19 27.28
N LEU A 30 9.73 -6.61 27.99
CA LEU A 30 9.60 -7.55 29.10
C LEU A 30 9.46 -6.87 30.47
N THR A 31 9.71 -5.55 30.58
CA THR A 31 9.76 -4.86 31.88
C THR A 31 8.74 -3.75 32.08
N PHE A 32 8.65 -2.76 31.19
CA PHE A 32 7.89 -1.51 31.44
C PHE A 32 6.95 -1.12 30.31
N LEU A 33 7.14 -1.69 29.12
CA LEU A 33 6.31 -1.44 27.95
C LEU A 33 5.68 -2.75 27.50
N GLY A 34 4.49 -2.67 26.90
CA GLY A 34 3.75 -3.84 26.43
C GLY A 34 2.87 -4.49 27.50
N SER A 35 2.20 -5.58 27.10
CA SER A 35 1.18 -6.25 27.92
C SER A 35 1.74 -6.86 29.21
N VAL A 36 3.03 -7.26 29.23
CA VAL A 36 3.66 -7.92 30.38
C VAL A 36 3.61 -7.05 31.64
N PHE A 37 3.98 -5.77 31.53
CA PHE A 37 3.99 -4.86 32.67
C PHE A 37 2.58 -4.55 33.18
N ILE A 38 1.64 -4.34 32.24
CA ILE A 38 0.24 -4.05 32.56
C ILE A 38 -0.39 -5.22 33.33
N LEU A 39 -0.19 -6.45 32.83
CA LEU A 39 -0.71 -7.65 33.48
C LEU A 39 0.01 -7.95 34.81
N PHE A 40 1.29 -7.60 34.95
CA PHE A 40 2.01 -7.65 36.22
C PHE A 40 1.36 -6.73 37.25
N LEU A 41 1.07 -5.47 36.89
CA LEU A 41 0.37 -4.53 37.78
C LEU A 41 -1.04 -5.04 38.17
N ASN A 42 -1.75 -5.65 37.23
CA ASN A 42 -3.06 -6.27 37.52
C ASN A 42 -2.94 -7.45 38.48
N THR A 43 -1.91 -8.30 38.30
CA THR A 43 -1.65 -9.47 39.15
C THR A 43 -1.25 -9.06 40.57
N LEU A 44 -0.70 -7.86 40.76
CA LEU A 44 -0.45 -7.28 42.09
C LEU A 44 -1.72 -6.79 42.80
N GLY A 45 -2.87 -6.80 42.12
CA GLY A 45 -4.15 -6.34 42.67
C GLY A 45 -4.33 -4.83 42.64
N LEU A 46 -3.57 -4.11 41.80
CA LEU A 46 -3.79 -2.67 41.62
C LEU A 46 -5.08 -2.42 40.85
N ASP A 47 -5.85 -1.42 41.29
CA ASP A 47 -7.07 -1.02 40.61
C ASP A 47 -6.78 -0.30 39.28
N LYS A 48 -7.81 -0.10 38.44
CA LYS A 48 -7.63 0.46 37.09
C LYS A 48 -7.18 1.92 37.13
N SER A 49 -7.57 2.66 38.16
CA SER A 49 -7.14 4.06 38.36
C SER A 49 -5.67 4.15 38.76
N GLN A 50 -5.19 3.23 39.60
CA GLN A 50 -3.80 3.11 40.01
C GLN A 50 -2.90 2.70 38.83
N ILE A 51 -3.34 1.73 38.01
CA ILE A 51 -2.63 1.35 36.78
C ILE A 51 -2.54 2.54 35.82
N GLY A 52 -3.66 3.24 35.57
CA GLY A 52 -3.68 4.44 34.74
C GLY A 52 -2.75 5.54 35.26
N PHE A 53 -2.70 5.75 36.58
CA PHE A 53 -1.77 6.67 37.22
C PHE A 53 -0.31 6.30 36.97
N LEU A 54 0.09 5.05 37.22
CA LEU A 54 1.46 4.60 37.00
C LEU A 54 1.90 4.74 35.54
N LEU A 55 1.02 4.40 34.59
CA LEU A 55 1.30 4.51 33.16
C LEU A 55 1.39 5.97 32.69
N SER A 56 0.71 6.91 33.35
CA SER A 56 0.76 8.34 33.02
C SER A 56 2.12 9.00 33.32
N LEU A 57 2.90 8.44 34.24
CA LEU A 57 4.19 8.99 34.66
C LEU A 57 5.21 8.98 33.51
N VAL A 58 5.16 7.95 32.64
CA VAL A 58 6.08 7.80 31.51
C VAL A 58 5.93 8.95 30.51
N PRO A 59 4.73 9.29 30.00
CA PRO A 59 4.53 10.47 29.14
C PRO A 59 4.88 11.80 29.81
N TYR A 60 4.48 12.04 31.07
CA TYR A 60 4.70 13.33 31.73
C TYR A 60 6.18 13.65 31.96
N THR A 61 6.99 12.65 32.31
CA THR A 61 8.44 12.84 32.46
C THR A 61 9.14 13.16 31.13
N GLY A 62 8.48 12.94 29.99
CA GLY A 62 8.93 13.42 28.68
C GLY A 62 9.10 14.94 28.62
N LEU A 63 8.32 15.71 29.40
CA LEU A 63 8.42 17.18 29.44
C LEU A 63 9.74 17.67 30.04
N ILE A 64 10.39 16.86 30.86
CA ILE A 64 11.70 17.17 31.44
C ILE A 64 12.74 17.36 30.34
N ALA A 65 12.60 16.66 29.19
CA ALA A 65 13.49 16.74 28.04
C ALA A 65 13.75 18.18 27.57
N LEU A 66 12.73 19.05 27.63
CA LEU A 66 12.80 20.46 27.22
C LEU A 66 13.83 21.26 28.02
N PHE A 67 14.07 20.90 29.28
CA PHE A 67 14.94 21.63 30.18
C PHE A 67 16.35 21.02 30.27
N ILE A 68 16.46 19.69 30.11
CA ILE A 68 17.72 18.96 30.29
C ILE A 68 18.58 18.90 29.02
N ALA A 69 18.01 19.08 27.82
CA ALA A 69 18.76 18.93 26.56
C ALA A 69 20.07 19.75 26.49
N PRO A 70 20.12 21.03 26.94
CA PRO A 70 21.36 21.80 26.95
C PRO A 70 22.41 21.27 27.94
N LEU A 71 21.96 20.73 29.08
CA LEU A 71 22.85 20.11 30.07
C LEU A 71 23.46 18.82 29.51
N ILE A 72 22.66 18.02 28.80
CA ILE A 72 23.10 16.80 28.12
C ILE A 72 24.18 17.12 27.08
N ALA A 73 23.99 18.17 26.27
CA ALA A 73 24.96 18.58 25.25
C ALA A 73 26.32 18.98 25.87
N ARG A 74 26.29 19.69 27.01
CA ARG A 74 27.50 20.08 27.76
C ARG A 74 28.21 18.89 28.41
N TYR A 75 27.46 17.91 28.92
CA TYR A 75 28.04 16.73 29.55
C TYR A 75 28.56 15.70 28.52
N GLY A 76 27.97 15.69 27.33
CA GLY A 76 28.29 14.80 26.21
C GLY A 76 27.23 13.71 26.05
N TYR A 77 26.73 13.54 24.82
CA TYR A 77 25.56 12.69 24.54
C TYR A 77 25.80 11.21 24.86
N LYS A 78 26.95 10.65 24.48
CA LYS A 78 27.29 9.24 24.75
C LYS A 78 27.38 8.95 26.24
N ARG A 79 28.04 9.84 27.00
CA ARG A 79 28.20 9.68 28.46
C ARG A 79 26.85 9.70 29.15
N THR A 80 26.01 10.67 28.81
CA THR A 80 24.62 10.73 29.30
C THR A 80 23.88 9.44 28.97
N PHE A 81 23.90 9.01 27.71
CA PHE A 81 23.17 7.81 27.28
C PHE A 81 23.61 6.58 28.07
N VAL A 82 24.91 6.33 28.21
CA VAL A 82 25.44 5.15 28.92
C VAL A 82 25.13 5.21 30.41
N HIS A 83 25.48 6.31 31.11
CA HIS A 83 25.29 6.41 32.56
C HIS A 83 23.81 6.32 32.95
N PHE A 84 22.94 7.03 32.24
CA PHE A 84 21.51 6.99 32.52
C PHE A 84 20.84 5.70 32.05
N SER A 85 21.41 4.97 31.08
CA SER A 85 20.94 3.62 30.74
C SER A 85 21.28 2.60 31.82
N VAL A 86 22.45 2.70 32.45
CA VAL A 86 22.79 1.88 33.65
C VAL A 86 21.81 2.19 34.78
N LEU A 87 21.58 3.48 35.07
CA LEU A 87 20.68 3.87 36.15
C LEU A 87 19.23 3.41 35.88
N ARG A 88 18.76 3.55 34.64
CA ARG A 88 17.46 3.01 34.18
C ARG A 88 17.36 1.51 34.40
N LEU A 89 18.44 0.76 34.17
CA LEU A 89 18.50 -0.68 34.39
C LEU A 89 18.43 -1.04 35.88
N LEU A 90 19.14 -0.30 36.73
CA LEU A 90 19.11 -0.49 38.18
C LEU A 90 17.72 -0.25 38.74
N PHE A 91 17.04 0.83 38.32
CA PHE A 91 15.66 1.09 38.73
C PHE A 91 14.69 0.03 38.21
N ALA A 92 14.90 -0.49 37.00
CA ALA A 92 14.09 -1.60 36.52
C ALA A 92 14.27 -2.89 37.34
N ALA A 93 15.50 -3.18 37.77
CA ALA A 93 15.79 -4.33 38.62
C ALA A 93 15.12 -4.25 40.01
N LEU A 94 14.77 -3.04 40.49
CA LEU A 94 14.03 -2.90 41.75
C LEU A 94 12.65 -3.54 41.71
N LEU A 95 12.03 -3.72 40.53
CA LEU A 95 10.78 -4.47 40.40
C LEU A 95 10.90 -5.94 40.85
N LEU A 96 12.11 -6.49 40.89
CA LEU A 96 12.34 -7.85 41.40
C LEU A 96 12.14 -7.94 42.92
N LEU A 97 12.21 -6.81 43.63
CA LEU A 97 11.96 -6.73 45.07
C LEU A 97 10.46 -6.63 45.39
N THR A 98 9.59 -6.49 44.39
CA THR A 98 8.15 -6.31 44.62
C THR A 98 7.52 -7.42 45.48
N PRO A 99 7.79 -8.73 45.30
CA PRO A 99 7.22 -9.76 46.16
C PRO A 99 7.60 -9.60 47.63
N TRP A 100 8.85 -9.18 47.89
CA TRP A 100 9.33 -8.91 49.25
C TRP A 100 8.65 -7.68 49.86
N VAL A 101 8.38 -6.63 49.07
CA VAL A 101 7.65 -5.46 49.53
C VAL A 101 6.20 -5.82 49.87
N VAL A 102 5.55 -6.60 48.99
CA VAL A 102 4.17 -7.08 49.20
C VAL A 102 4.05 -7.88 50.49
N SER A 103 4.97 -8.82 50.73
CA SER A 103 4.90 -9.71 51.90
C SER A 103 5.19 -9.01 53.23
N ASN A 104 6.00 -7.95 53.24
CA ASN A 104 6.47 -7.30 54.48
C ASN A 104 5.75 -5.99 54.80
N PHE A 105 5.25 -5.26 53.80
CA PHE A 105 4.72 -3.91 53.98
C PHE A 105 3.28 -3.72 53.45
N GLY A 106 2.70 -4.73 52.80
CA GLY A 106 1.31 -4.70 52.32
C GLY A 106 1.09 -3.90 51.04
N ALA A 107 -0.19 -3.74 50.67
CA ALA A 107 -0.60 -3.21 49.36
C ALA A 107 -0.30 -1.70 49.19
N GLU A 108 -0.56 -0.87 50.21
CA GLU A 108 -0.31 0.58 50.12
C GLU A 108 1.18 0.91 49.93
N ALA A 109 2.05 0.24 50.69
CA ALA A 109 3.49 0.40 50.54
C ALA A 109 3.99 -0.13 49.19
N THR A 110 3.37 -1.18 48.65
CA THR A 110 3.68 -1.72 47.32
C THR A 110 3.36 -0.70 46.23
N LEU A 111 2.19 -0.05 46.29
CA LEU A 111 1.83 0.99 45.33
C LEU A 111 2.81 2.17 45.37
N LEU A 112 3.17 2.65 46.57
CA LEU A 112 4.16 3.72 46.73
C LEU A 112 5.52 3.31 46.16
N PHE A 113 5.98 2.09 46.47
CA PHE A 113 7.25 1.56 45.97
C PHE A 113 7.27 1.52 44.44
N ILE A 114 6.25 0.96 43.80
CA ILE A 114 6.16 0.88 42.34
C ILE A 114 6.05 2.28 41.72
N THR A 115 5.32 3.20 42.34
CA THR A 115 5.25 4.60 41.90
C THR A 115 6.63 5.24 41.85
N VAL A 116 7.43 5.08 42.91
CA VAL A 116 8.81 5.60 42.97
C VAL A 116 9.67 4.95 41.90
N VAL A 117 9.62 3.61 41.78
CA VAL A 117 10.40 2.86 40.77
C VAL A 117 10.05 3.30 39.35
N VAL A 118 8.76 3.38 39.00
CA VAL A 118 8.27 3.81 37.69
C VAL A 118 8.65 5.26 37.42
N THR A 119 8.55 6.16 38.41
CA THR A 119 8.95 7.57 38.26
C THR A 119 10.43 7.69 37.95
N LEU A 120 11.29 7.03 38.74
CA LEU A 120 12.74 7.05 38.56
C LEU A 120 13.16 6.42 37.21
N PHE A 121 12.53 5.30 36.84
CA PHE A 121 12.71 4.69 35.52
C PHE A 121 12.29 5.65 34.39
N SER A 122 11.17 6.34 34.54
CA SER A 122 10.63 7.25 33.53
C SER A 122 11.50 8.49 33.32
N ILE A 123 11.98 9.11 34.41
CA ILE A 123 12.92 10.24 34.37
C ILE A 123 14.21 9.83 33.65
N THR A 124 14.81 8.70 34.04
CA THR A 124 16.05 8.23 33.41
C THR A 124 15.84 7.86 31.94
N ARG A 125 14.70 7.25 31.58
CA ARG A 125 14.32 7.01 30.18
C ARG A 125 14.24 8.31 29.38
N SER A 126 13.60 9.34 29.92
CA SER A 126 13.47 10.65 29.26
C SER A 126 14.85 11.26 28.95
N ILE A 127 15.78 11.18 29.90
CA ILE A 127 17.18 11.61 29.73
C ILE A 127 17.90 10.81 28.63
N VAL A 128 17.76 9.48 28.64
CA VAL A 128 18.37 8.58 27.63
C VAL A 128 17.86 8.89 26.23
N VAL A 129 16.54 9.03 26.05
CA VAL A 129 15.93 9.33 24.75
C VAL A 129 16.39 10.69 24.22
N THR A 130 16.49 11.70 25.10
CA THR A 130 16.97 13.04 24.73
C THR A 130 18.42 13.04 24.24
N ALA A 131 19.26 12.16 24.80
CA ALA A 131 20.65 12.01 24.39
C ALA A 131 20.83 11.20 23.09
N TYR A 132 19.90 10.31 22.78
CA TYR A 132 20.04 9.36 21.66
C TYR A 132 20.05 10.03 20.29
N TYR A 133 19.07 10.88 19.98
CA TYR A 133 18.91 11.42 18.62
C TYR A 133 20.11 12.26 18.15
N PRO A 134 20.64 13.22 18.94
CA PRO A 134 21.85 13.95 18.55
C PRO A 134 23.07 13.02 18.41
N TRP A 135 23.23 12.06 19.32
CA TRP A 135 24.33 11.11 19.27
C TRP A 135 24.27 10.21 18.03
N ALA A 136 23.09 9.73 17.66
CA ALA A 136 22.87 8.91 16.48
C ALA A 136 23.32 9.62 15.19
N GLN A 137 23.14 10.93 15.10
CA GLN A 137 23.60 11.72 13.95
C GLN A 137 25.13 11.80 13.83
N GLU A 138 25.88 11.60 14.92
CA GLU A 138 27.35 11.64 14.90
C GLU A 138 27.94 10.36 14.30
N TYR A 139 27.43 9.18 14.69
CA TYR A 139 28.02 7.90 14.28
C TYR A 139 27.33 7.24 13.08
N ILE A 140 26.14 7.68 12.66
CA ILE A 140 25.46 7.16 11.47
C ILE A 140 25.85 8.02 10.25
N PRO A 141 26.51 7.45 9.22
CA PRO A 141 26.83 8.19 8.01
C PRO A 141 25.56 8.59 7.24
N LYS A 142 25.49 9.85 6.77
CA LYS A 142 24.33 10.38 6.04
C LYS A 142 23.99 9.58 4.78
N SER A 143 24.99 9.03 4.09
CA SER A 143 24.82 8.24 2.86
C SER A 143 24.09 6.91 3.04
N ILE A 144 24.08 6.37 4.26
CA ILE A 144 23.45 5.07 4.56
C ILE A 144 22.38 5.17 5.66
N GLN A 145 21.94 6.38 6.00
CA GLN A 145 21.00 6.61 7.11
C GLN A 145 19.68 5.84 6.90
N GLY A 146 19.15 5.84 5.67
CA GLY A 146 17.95 5.07 5.32
C GLY A 146 18.16 3.55 5.46
N LYS A 147 19.26 3.02 4.89
CA LYS A 147 19.61 1.59 4.98
C LYS A 147 19.83 1.14 6.43
N TYR A 148 20.52 1.95 7.24
CA TYR A 148 20.70 1.70 8.66
C TYR A 148 19.35 1.70 9.39
N SER A 149 18.49 2.70 9.16
CA SER A 149 17.17 2.77 9.81
C SER A 149 16.31 1.57 9.47
N ALA A 150 16.26 1.15 8.20
CA ALA A 150 15.52 -0.02 7.75
C ALA A 150 16.06 -1.32 8.40
N THR A 151 17.38 -1.50 8.39
CA THR A 151 18.04 -2.67 9.00
C THR A 151 17.80 -2.69 10.51
N ASN A 152 18.02 -1.57 11.19
CA ASN A 152 17.79 -1.42 12.62
C ASN A 152 16.34 -1.76 12.99
N ASN A 153 15.36 -1.17 12.29
CA ASN A 153 13.94 -1.44 12.53
C ASN A 153 13.59 -2.92 12.33
N LEU A 154 14.11 -3.55 11.27
CA LEU A 154 13.90 -4.98 11.03
C LEU A 154 14.40 -5.82 12.21
N PHE A 155 15.65 -5.63 12.64
CA PHE A 155 16.23 -6.41 13.75
C PHE A 155 15.54 -6.10 15.08
N THR A 156 15.21 -4.85 15.37
CA THR A 156 14.51 -4.49 16.62
C THR A 156 13.12 -5.10 16.67
N THR A 157 12.37 -5.06 15.57
CA THR A 157 11.02 -5.62 15.49
C THR A 157 11.04 -7.14 15.58
N LEU A 158 11.98 -7.82 14.90
CA LEU A 158 12.16 -9.26 15.03
C LEU A 158 12.53 -9.68 16.46
N ALA A 159 13.47 -8.96 17.10
CA ALA A 159 13.84 -9.25 18.48
C ALA A 159 12.65 -9.03 19.45
N GLY A 160 11.87 -7.97 19.25
CA GLY A 160 10.65 -7.72 20.01
C GLY A 160 9.60 -8.82 19.80
N PHE A 161 9.39 -9.25 18.55
CA PHE A 161 8.47 -10.33 18.21
C PHE A 161 8.85 -11.63 18.91
N LEU A 162 10.13 -12.02 18.84
CA LEU A 162 10.64 -13.21 19.53
C LEU A 162 10.50 -13.11 21.05
N ALA A 163 10.82 -11.95 21.63
CA ALA A 163 10.73 -11.73 23.06
C ALA A 163 9.29 -11.81 23.58
N VAL A 164 8.35 -11.14 22.90
CA VAL A 164 6.92 -11.18 23.25
C VAL A 164 6.35 -12.59 23.06
N THR A 165 6.74 -13.29 21.99
CA THR A 165 6.33 -14.69 21.76
C THR A 165 6.82 -15.60 22.90
N LEU A 166 8.10 -15.49 23.27
CA LEU A 166 8.66 -16.24 24.41
C LEU A 166 7.98 -15.87 25.73
N ALA A 167 7.68 -14.58 25.94
CA ALA A 167 6.98 -14.11 27.12
C ALA A 167 5.59 -14.72 27.27
N GLY A 168 4.85 -14.83 26.17
CA GLY A 168 3.57 -15.54 26.14
C GLY A 168 3.68 -16.97 26.67
N PHE A 169 4.62 -17.75 26.13
CA PHE A 169 4.86 -19.13 26.57
C PHE A 169 5.31 -19.24 28.03
N VAL A 170 6.20 -18.35 28.50
CA VAL A 170 6.66 -18.35 29.90
C VAL A 170 5.50 -18.08 30.87
N LEU A 171 4.58 -17.18 30.51
CA LEU A 171 3.43 -16.85 31.36
C LEU A 171 2.36 -17.95 31.37
N ASP A 172 2.22 -18.74 30.31
CA ASP A 172 1.31 -19.90 30.33
C ASP A 172 1.88 -21.08 31.14
N LEU A 173 3.21 -21.18 31.28
CA LEU A 173 3.88 -22.23 32.06
C LEU A 173 4.01 -21.92 33.56
N THR A 174 3.69 -20.70 33.98
CA THR A 174 3.89 -20.23 35.36
C THR A 174 2.61 -19.64 35.92
N THR A 175 2.49 -19.60 37.24
CA THR A 175 1.32 -19.04 37.93
C THR A 175 1.73 -17.87 38.83
N GLY A 176 0.83 -16.90 38.97
CA GLY A 176 1.04 -15.70 39.81
C GLY A 176 2.18 -14.81 39.31
N LEU A 177 2.93 -14.23 40.26
CA LEU A 177 3.98 -13.25 39.96
C LEU A 177 5.27 -13.86 39.39
N THR A 178 5.50 -15.16 39.57
CA THR A 178 6.76 -15.83 39.22
C THR A 178 7.12 -15.67 37.75
N GLY A 179 6.15 -15.85 36.85
CA GLY A 179 6.35 -15.69 35.42
C GLY A 179 6.83 -14.29 35.04
N TYR A 180 6.17 -13.26 35.57
CA TYR A 180 6.54 -11.87 35.34
C TYR A 180 7.94 -11.55 35.86
N LEU A 181 8.32 -12.07 37.04
CA LEU A 181 9.67 -11.87 37.60
C LEU A 181 10.74 -12.51 36.71
N VAL A 182 10.50 -13.72 36.19
CA VAL A 182 11.42 -14.37 35.24
C VAL A 182 11.61 -13.51 33.99
N LEU A 183 10.52 -12.95 33.45
CA LEU A 183 10.60 -12.05 32.29
C LEU A 183 11.34 -10.76 32.60
N ILE A 184 11.13 -10.17 33.79
CA ILE A 184 11.86 -8.98 34.23
C ILE A 184 13.36 -9.29 34.38
N ILE A 185 13.73 -10.45 34.94
CA ILE A 185 15.14 -10.89 35.03
C ILE A 185 15.75 -10.99 33.63
N ILE A 186 15.10 -11.69 32.70
CA ILE A 186 15.57 -11.83 31.31
C ILE A 186 15.71 -10.45 30.66
N GLY A 187 14.71 -9.57 30.84
CA GLY A 187 14.74 -8.21 30.33
C GLY A 187 15.92 -7.43 30.87
N VAL A 188 16.16 -7.44 32.18
CA VAL A 188 17.28 -6.75 32.84
C VAL A 188 18.63 -7.30 32.36
N LEU A 189 18.78 -8.62 32.20
CA LEU A 189 19.99 -9.21 31.66
C LEU A 189 20.26 -8.76 30.21
N CYS A 190 19.24 -8.79 29.35
CA CYS A 190 19.31 -8.25 27.99
C CYS A 190 19.68 -6.75 27.99
N GLY A 191 19.10 -5.97 28.91
CA GLY A 191 19.41 -4.57 29.11
C GLY A 191 20.87 -4.33 29.51
N ALA A 192 21.43 -5.17 30.39
CA ALA A 192 22.85 -5.10 30.78
C ALA A 192 23.78 -5.34 29.59
N VAL A 193 23.50 -6.38 28.80
CA VAL A 193 24.26 -6.70 27.58
C VAL A 193 24.13 -5.58 26.55
N ALA A 194 22.94 -4.98 26.41
CA ALA A 194 22.72 -3.86 25.51
C ALA A 194 23.55 -2.63 25.91
N VAL A 195 23.56 -2.27 27.20
CA VAL A 195 24.37 -1.15 27.69
C VAL A 195 25.86 -1.40 27.45
N TRP A 196 26.33 -2.63 27.68
CA TRP A 196 27.70 -3.01 27.37
C TRP A 196 28.02 -2.85 25.88
N GLY A 197 27.14 -3.31 24.97
CA GLY A 197 27.32 -3.17 23.52
C GLY A 197 27.41 -1.71 23.06
N VAL A 198 26.54 -0.85 23.60
CA VAL A 198 26.52 0.60 23.33
C VAL A 198 27.84 1.28 23.67
N THR A 199 28.59 0.82 24.67
CA THR A 199 29.90 1.41 25.01
C THR A 199 30.91 1.35 23.86
N LYS A 200 30.74 0.40 22.93
CA LYS A 200 31.59 0.19 21.75
C LYS A 200 31.26 1.14 20.58
N VAL A 201 30.13 1.84 20.62
CA VAL A 201 29.70 2.80 19.60
C VAL A 201 30.46 4.13 19.77
N PRO A 202 31.05 4.71 18.72
CA PRO A 202 31.87 5.93 18.83
C PRO A 202 31.00 7.21 18.97
N GLY A 203 31.65 8.35 19.23
CA GLY A 203 31.00 9.67 19.30
C GLY A 203 30.52 10.10 20.69
N GLY A 204 29.77 11.20 20.72
CA GLY A 204 29.18 11.83 21.90
C GLY A 204 30.13 12.76 22.64
N ALA A 205 31.02 13.45 21.92
CA ALA A 205 31.88 14.47 22.51
C ALA A 205 31.04 15.64 23.06
N PRO A 206 31.45 16.29 24.18
CA PRO A 206 30.81 17.50 24.65
C PRO A 206 30.79 18.59 23.59
N VAL A 207 29.65 19.27 23.42
CA VAL A 207 29.49 20.38 22.48
C VAL A 207 29.30 21.67 23.27
N GLU A 208 30.04 22.72 22.90
CA GLU A 208 29.81 24.06 23.46
C GLU A 208 28.46 24.60 22.96
N VAL A 209 27.53 24.80 23.88
CA VAL A 209 26.19 25.33 23.56
C VAL A 209 26.27 26.85 23.50
N GLY A 210 26.31 27.42 22.29
CA GLY A 210 26.43 28.86 22.06
C GLY A 210 25.17 29.72 22.34
N ARG A 211 24.01 29.12 22.65
CA ARG A 211 22.74 29.84 22.94
C ARG A 211 22.18 29.46 24.32
N GLY A 212 21.62 30.43 25.03
CA GLY A 212 21.02 30.23 26.37
C GLY A 212 19.66 29.51 26.33
N VAL A 213 19.42 28.64 27.32
CA VAL A 213 18.19 27.82 27.48
C VAL A 213 16.91 28.65 27.36
N MET A 214 16.92 29.85 27.96
CA MET A 214 15.75 30.73 28.01
C MET A 214 15.39 31.36 26.67
N ALA A 215 16.36 31.54 25.76
CA ALA A 215 16.08 32.00 24.41
C ALA A 215 15.38 30.90 23.59
N SER A 216 15.86 29.66 23.69
CA SER A 216 15.26 28.49 23.01
C SER A 216 13.83 28.20 23.51
N PHE A 217 13.57 28.37 24.81
CA PHE A 217 12.22 28.20 25.37
C PHE A 217 11.24 29.28 24.87
N ARG A 218 11.68 30.55 24.81
CA ARG A 218 10.87 31.64 24.27
C ARG A 218 10.51 31.43 22.80
N ASP A 219 11.47 30.97 22.00
CA ASP A 219 11.26 30.69 20.57
C ASP A 219 10.35 29.48 20.35
N THR A 220 10.40 28.49 21.25
CA THR A 220 9.46 27.34 21.28
C THR A 220 8.03 27.79 21.60
N ILE A 221 7.84 28.67 22.58
CA ILE A 221 6.53 29.25 22.89
C ILE A 221 6.03 30.12 21.72
N ALA A 222 6.92 30.86 21.06
CA ALA A 222 6.53 31.66 19.89
C ALA A 222 5.98 30.80 18.74
N ALA A 223 6.37 29.52 18.64
CA ALA A 223 5.81 28.59 17.66
C ALA A 223 4.31 28.29 17.89
N LEU A 224 3.78 28.47 19.11
CA LEU A 224 2.34 28.38 19.39
C LEU A 224 1.52 29.45 18.65
N GLY A 225 2.15 30.50 18.12
CA GLY A 225 1.47 31.48 17.26
C GLY A 225 1.09 30.95 15.88
N ASP A 226 1.65 29.81 15.45
CA ASP A 226 1.33 29.21 14.15
C ASP A 226 0.03 28.41 14.23
N LYS A 227 -1.01 28.93 13.58
CA LYS A 227 -2.32 28.27 13.49
C LYS A 227 -2.24 26.87 12.86
N GLY A 228 -1.40 26.69 11.84
CA GLY A 228 -1.25 25.39 11.17
C GLY A 228 -0.70 24.33 12.11
N LEU A 229 0.30 24.71 12.91
CA LEU A 229 0.86 23.85 13.96
C LEU A 229 -0.17 23.56 15.05
N LEU A 230 -0.91 24.56 15.53
CA LEU A 230 -1.91 24.37 16.58
C LEU A 230 -3.02 23.38 16.18
N PHE A 231 -3.57 23.50 14.97
CA PHE A 231 -4.59 22.55 14.49
C PHE A 231 -4.04 21.13 14.37
N PHE A 232 -2.79 20.99 13.90
CA PHE A 232 -2.13 19.69 13.86
C PHE A 232 -1.91 19.11 15.25
N LEU A 233 -1.39 19.91 16.20
CA LEU A 233 -1.19 19.49 17.58
C LEU A 233 -2.50 19.12 18.28
N ALA A 234 -3.59 19.85 18.02
CA ALA A 234 -4.92 19.51 18.53
C ALA A 234 -5.38 18.15 17.98
N GLY A 235 -5.23 17.92 16.67
CA GLY A 235 -5.53 16.63 16.05
C GLY A 235 -4.69 15.47 16.61
N VAL A 236 -3.38 15.69 16.79
CA VAL A 236 -2.45 14.74 17.44
C VAL A 236 -2.87 14.46 18.89
N GLY A 237 -3.25 15.49 19.65
CA GLY A 237 -3.73 15.33 21.02
C GLY A 237 -5.00 14.48 21.10
N LEU A 238 -5.96 14.71 20.21
CA LEU A 238 -7.20 13.92 20.12
C LEU A 238 -6.94 12.45 19.78
N ILE A 239 -6.11 12.15 18.78
CA ILE A 239 -5.80 10.75 18.46
C ILE A 239 -4.94 10.08 19.53
N THR A 240 -4.10 10.85 20.25
CA THR A 240 -3.37 10.36 21.42
C THR A 240 -4.35 9.96 22.53
N LEU A 241 -5.34 10.80 22.83
CA LEU A 241 -6.43 10.48 23.77
C LEU A 241 -7.22 9.25 23.36
N ALA A 242 -7.37 8.99 22.06
CA ALA A 242 -8.07 7.82 21.53
C ALA A 242 -7.25 6.52 21.64
N THR A 243 -5.97 6.55 21.28
CA THR A 243 -5.19 5.33 20.98
C THR A 243 -4.33 4.87 22.15
N VAL A 244 -3.73 5.80 22.89
CA VAL A 244 -2.83 5.49 23.99
C VAL A 244 -3.54 4.68 25.09
N PRO A 245 -4.78 5.01 25.50
CA PRO A 245 -5.55 4.15 26.40
C PRO A 245 -5.80 2.74 25.89
N LEU A 246 -6.12 2.57 24.60
CA LEU A 246 -6.38 1.24 24.04
C LEU A 246 -5.15 0.35 24.19
N THR A 247 -3.96 0.88 23.92
CA THR A 247 -2.72 0.10 24.07
C THR A 247 -2.47 -0.38 25.51
N SER A 248 -2.95 0.37 26.51
CA SER A 248 -2.75 0.06 27.92
C SER A 248 -3.85 -0.78 28.55
N PHE A 249 -5.10 -0.60 28.14
CA PHE A 249 -6.26 -1.22 28.79
C PHE A 249 -6.85 -2.39 28.01
N VAL A 250 -6.56 -2.52 26.71
CA VAL A 250 -6.96 -3.72 25.93
C VAL A 250 -6.37 -5.01 26.52
N PRO A 251 -5.10 -5.09 26.97
CA PRO A 251 -4.60 -6.31 27.60
C PRO A 251 -5.42 -6.74 28.83
N LEU A 252 -5.88 -5.78 29.63
CA LEU A 252 -6.72 -6.04 30.81
C LEU A 252 -8.11 -6.52 30.39
N PHE A 253 -8.72 -5.87 29.41
CA PHE A 253 -9.98 -6.30 28.79
C PHE A 253 -9.91 -7.73 28.23
N LEU A 254 -8.83 -8.06 27.51
CA LEU A 254 -8.61 -9.40 26.96
C LEU A 254 -8.48 -10.46 28.06
N GLN A 255 -7.89 -10.10 29.21
CA GLN A 255 -7.78 -11.01 30.34
C GLN A 255 -9.10 -11.17 31.09
N GLU A 256 -9.78 -10.06 31.41
CA GLU A 256 -10.89 -10.02 32.37
C GLU A 256 -12.25 -10.30 31.72
N GLU A 257 -12.53 -9.68 30.57
CA GLU A 257 -13.85 -9.75 29.96
C GLU A 257 -13.93 -10.79 28.85
N VAL A 258 -12.79 -11.08 28.21
CA VAL A 258 -12.70 -12.04 27.10
C VAL A 258 -12.26 -13.42 27.61
N GLY A 259 -11.55 -13.47 28.74
CA GLY A 259 -11.12 -14.72 29.36
C GLY A 259 -9.86 -15.34 28.75
N LEU A 260 -8.99 -14.54 28.12
CA LEU A 260 -7.69 -15.04 27.65
C LEU A 260 -6.70 -15.19 28.81
N SER A 261 -5.87 -16.24 28.77
CA SER A 261 -4.74 -16.39 29.71
C SER A 261 -3.73 -15.24 29.54
N SER A 262 -2.96 -14.96 30.58
CA SER A 262 -1.91 -13.93 30.53
C SER A 262 -0.91 -14.16 29.39
N GLY A 263 -0.55 -15.43 29.11
CA GLY A 263 0.31 -15.77 27.98
C GLY A 263 -0.32 -15.44 26.64
N ASN A 264 -1.59 -15.83 26.44
CA ASN A 264 -2.35 -15.52 25.24
C ASN A 264 -2.52 -14.00 25.02
N VAL A 265 -2.77 -13.22 26.07
CA VAL A 265 -2.85 -11.76 25.97
C VAL A 265 -1.53 -11.14 25.51
N VAL A 266 -0.39 -11.66 25.99
CA VAL A 266 0.93 -11.22 25.52
C VAL A 266 1.16 -11.66 24.08
N LEU A 267 0.73 -12.86 23.67
CA LEU A 267 0.83 -13.32 22.28
C LEU A 267 0.04 -12.42 21.31
N VAL A 268 -1.09 -11.83 21.72
CA VAL A 268 -1.85 -10.90 20.87
C VAL A 268 -0.98 -9.72 20.40
N GLN A 269 -0.03 -9.26 21.22
CA GLN A 269 0.89 -8.18 20.86
C GLN A 269 1.81 -8.54 19.68
N THR A 270 2.07 -9.83 19.44
CA THR A 270 2.82 -10.28 18.26
C THR A 270 2.10 -9.94 16.95
N GLY A 271 0.76 -9.92 16.96
CA GLY A 271 -0.07 -9.48 15.83
C GLY A 271 0.23 -8.03 15.44
N VAL A 272 0.31 -7.12 16.42
CA VAL A 272 0.64 -5.71 16.20
C VAL A 272 2.02 -5.56 15.56
N LEU A 273 3.01 -6.29 16.07
CA LEU A 273 4.38 -6.26 15.53
C LEU A 273 4.45 -6.77 14.09
N LEU A 274 3.76 -7.86 13.76
CA LEU A 274 3.69 -8.40 12.40
C LEU A 274 2.96 -7.47 11.44
N GLY A 275 1.80 -6.94 11.84
CA GLY A 275 1.02 -6.00 11.04
C GLY A 275 1.81 -4.73 10.72
N GLY A 276 2.51 -4.19 11.72
CA GLY A 276 3.40 -3.06 11.54
C GLY A 276 4.58 -3.38 10.61
N LEU A 277 5.25 -4.52 10.80
CA LEU A 277 6.39 -4.91 9.97
C LEU A 277 6.01 -5.07 8.49
N VAL A 278 4.90 -5.75 8.20
CA VAL A 278 4.43 -5.99 6.83
C VAL A 278 3.98 -4.71 6.15
N SER A 279 3.36 -3.78 6.89
CA SER A 279 2.82 -2.53 6.33
C SER A 279 3.82 -1.37 6.26
N THR A 280 4.94 -1.42 7.00
CA THR A 280 5.91 -0.31 7.05
C THR A 280 6.42 0.08 5.66
N TYR A 281 6.77 -0.91 4.81
CA TYR A 281 7.24 -0.64 3.45
C TYR A 281 6.14 0.00 2.60
N LEU A 282 4.93 -0.57 2.66
CA LEU A 282 3.77 -0.09 1.92
C LEU A 282 3.47 1.37 2.25
N TRP A 283 3.37 1.69 3.53
CA TRP A 283 3.08 3.04 3.98
C TRP A 283 4.20 4.02 3.66
N GLY A 284 5.47 3.60 3.74
CA GLY A 284 6.61 4.43 3.32
C GLY A 284 6.54 4.80 1.85
N TRP A 285 6.44 3.78 0.98
CA TRP A 285 6.37 3.96 -0.48
C TRP A 285 5.12 4.77 -0.90
N THR A 286 3.95 4.45 -0.35
CA THR A 286 2.73 5.23 -0.65
C THR A 286 2.88 6.68 -0.19
N SER A 287 3.56 6.92 0.94
CA SER A 287 3.71 8.26 1.51
C SER A 287 4.62 9.14 0.69
N ASP A 288 5.62 8.55 0.05
CA ASP A 288 6.49 9.29 -0.86
C ASP A 288 5.76 9.79 -2.12
N ARG A 289 4.68 9.09 -2.53
CA ARG A 289 3.99 9.36 -3.80
C ARG A 289 2.67 10.09 -3.66
N TYR A 290 1.82 9.57 -2.79
CA TYR A 290 0.48 10.12 -2.55
C TYR A 290 0.48 11.13 -1.42
N GLY A 291 1.63 11.35 -0.77
CA GLY A 291 1.89 12.31 0.29
C GLY A 291 1.31 11.91 1.65
N SER A 292 1.40 12.83 2.62
CA SER A 292 1.17 12.51 4.03
C SER A 292 -0.31 12.35 4.39
N ARG A 293 -1.19 13.18 3.81
CA ARG A 293 -2.59 13.30 4.21
C ARG A 293 -3.45 12.05 3.97
N PRO A 294 -3.51 11.44 2.77
CA PRO A 294 -4.37 10.29 2.54
C PRO A 294 -4.01 9.11 3.45
N ILE A 295 -2.72 8.88 3.67
CA ILE A 295 -2.20 7.80 4.50
C ILE A 295 -2.50 8.01 5.97
N MET A 296 -2.23 9.23 6.48
CA MET A 296 -2.51 9.58 7.86
C MET A 296 -4.00 9.40 8.18
N LEU A 297 -4.88 9.90 7.33
CA LEU A 297 -6.32 9.81 7.53
C LEU A 297 -6.84 8.37 7.36
N SER A 298 -6.33 7.59 6.42
CA SER A 298 -6.65 6.15 6.31
C SER A 298 -6.22 5.37 7.55
N GLY A 299 -5.06 5.66 8.12
CA GLY A 299 -4.61 5.09 9.39
C GLY A 299 -5.58 5.42 10.54
N ILE A 300 -6.00 6.68 10.66
CA ILE A 300 -6.97 7.10 11.68
C ILE A 300 -8.36 6.45 11.46
N CYS A 301 -8.82 6.32 10.21
CA CYS A 301 -10.06 5.60 9.91
C CYS A 301 -10.01 4.16 10.42
N LEU A 302 -8.91 3.44 10.15
CA LEU A 302 -8.72 2.08 10.66
C LEU A 302 -8.68 2.06 12.19
N LEU A 303 -7.94 2.99 12.82
CA LEU A 303 -7.89 3.12 14.28
C LEU A 303 -9.26 3.39 14.91
N ALA A 304 -10.13 4.17 14.26
CA ALA A 304 -11.48 4.44 14.72
C ALA A 304 -12.40 3.20 14.66
N LEU A 305 -12.09 2.22 13.81
CA LEU A 305 -12.85 0.97 13.68
C LEU A 305 -12.40 -0.10 14.69
N LEU A 306 -11.15 -0.08 15.16
CA LEU A 306 -10.61 -1.11 16.07
C LEU A 306 -11.44 -1.31 17.35
N PRO A 307 -11.89 -0.26 18.08
CA PRO A 307 -12.70 -0.45 19.29
C PRO A 307 -14.00 -1.20 19.01
N ILE A 308 -14.61 -0.99 17.83
CA ILE A 308 -15.82 -1.70 17.40
C ILE A 308 -15.51 -3.20 17.26
N PHE A 309 -14.38 -3.56 16.66
CA PHE A 309 -13.98 -4.97 16.55
C PHE A 309 -13.73 -5.63 17.90
N PHE A 310 -13.13 -4.91 18.86
CA PHE A 310 -12.97 -5.41 20.23
C PHE A 310 -14.32 -5.62 20.93
N MET A 311 -15.27 -4.71 20.77
CA MET A 311 -16.62 -4.84 21.34
C MET A 311 -17.40 -6.04 20.78
N LEU A 312 -17.18 -6.37 19.51
CA LEU A 312 -17.83 -7.50 18.81
C LEU A 312 -17.18 -8.86 19.10
N MET A 313 -16.08 -8.89 19.84
CA MET A 313 -15.29 -10.09 19.99
C MET A 313 -16.04 -11.14 20.85
N PRO A 314 -16.02 -12.43 20.47
CA PRO A 314 -16.59 -13.49 21.30
C PRO A 314 -15.87 -13.55 22.65
N ARG A 315 -16.64 -13.75 23.72
CA ARG A 315 -16.13 -13.87 25.10
C ARG A 315 -16.02 -15.35 25.48
N TYR A 316 -14.98 -15.70 26.23
CA TYR A 316 -14.72 -17.06 26.76
C TYR A 316 -14.78 -18.17 25.70
N SER A 317 -14.28 -17.88 24.49
CA SER A 317 -14.28 -18.82 23.36
C SER A 317 -12.87 -19.12 22.90
N PRO A 318 -12.56 -20.36 22.46
CA PRO A 318 -11.27 -20.69 21.84
C PRO A 318 -10.96 -19.83 20.61
N VAL A 319 -11.99 -19.30 19.94
CA VAL A 319 -11.85 -18.45 18.75
C VAL A 319 -11.36 -17.04 19.10
N SER A 320 -11.55 -16.60 20.36
CA SER A 320 -11.23 -15.25 20.82
C SER A 320 -9.76 -14.89 20.63
N LEU A 321 -8.83 -15.83 20.81
CA LEU A 321 -7.40 -15.60 20.57
C LEU A 321 -7.10 -15.25 19.11
N TYR A 322 -7.66 -16.00 18.16
CA TYR A 322 -7.43 -15.78 16.74
C TYR A 322 -8.05 -14.47 16.26
N VAL A 323 -9.24 -14.13 16.78
CA VAL A 323 -9.88 -12.84 16.51
C VAL A 323 -9.04 -11.70 17.07
N ALA A 324 -8.57 -11.81 18.32
CA ALA A 324 -7.71 -10.80 18.93
C ALA A 324 -6.38 -10.61 18.17
N LEU A 325 -5.76 -11.70 17.70
CA LEU A 325 -4.57 -11.65 16.83
C LEU A 325 -4.87 -10.93 15.50
N GLY A 326 -6.03 -11.19 14.89
CA GLY A 326 -6.46 -10.51 13.68
C GLY A 326 -6.68 -9.00 13.88
N ILE A 327 -7.34 -8.62 14.98
CA ILE A 327 -7.54 -7.20 15.34
C ILE A 327 -6.19 -6.53 15.63
N ALA A 328 -5.30 -7.20 16.37
CA ALA A 328 -3.96 -6.71 16.65
C ALA A 328 -3.12 -6.54 15.38
N PHE A 329 -3.23 -7.45 14.41
CA PHE A 329 -2.59 -7.31 13.11
C PHE A 329 -3.09 -6.07 12.36
N LEU A 330 -4.41 -5.85 12.33
CA LEU A 330 -5.00 -4.62 11.76
C LEU A 330 -4.56 -3.37 12.51
N GLN A 331 -4.43 -3.43 13.84
CA GLN A 331 -3.90 -2.36 14.65
C GLN A 331 -2.47 -2.00 14.23
N GLY A 332 -1.59 -3.00 14.06
CA GLY A 332 -0.23 -2.77 13.58
C GLY A 332 -0.17 -2.05 12.23
N ILE A 333 -1.08 -2.40 11.30
CA ILE A 333 -1.21 -1.72 10.00
C ILE A 333 -1.67 -0.27 10.18
N ALA A 334 -2.68 -0.05 11.02
CA ALA A 334 -3.26 1.27 11.27
C ALA A 334 -2.27 2.21 11.97
N ASP A 335 -1.54 1.70 12.96
CA ASP A 335 -0.49 2.40 13.69
C ASP A 335 0.61 2.90 12.74
N MET A 336 1.06 2.06 11.80
CA MET A 336 2.08 2.47 10.82
C MET A 336 1.57 3.55 9.86
N GLY A 337 0.31 3.45 9.41
CA GLY A 337 -0.29 4.49 8.57
C GLY A 337 -0.38 5.84 9.29
N TRP A 338 -0.78 5.82 10.56
CA TRP A 338 -0.77 7.00 11.42
C TRP A 338 0.65 7.56 11.63
N VAL A 339 1.62 6.72 12.01
CA VAL A 339 2.99 7.15 12.33
C VAL A 339 3.69 7.74 11.11
N ILE A 340 3.65 7.06 9.95
CA ILE A 340 4.33 7.52 8.73
C ILE A 340 3.66 8.78 8.20
N GLY A 341 2.33 8.79 8.12
CA GLY A 341 1.56 9.95 7.65
C GLY A 341 1.77 11.17 8.53
N SER A 342 1.63 11.05 9.85
CA SER A 342 1.80 12.17 10.79
C SER A 342 3.24 12.69 10.84
N THR A 343 4.24 11.80 10.79
CA THR A 343 5.65 12.19 10.80
C THR A 343 6.03 12.96 9.53
N ARG A 344 5.58 12.49 8.35
CA ARG A 344 5.79 13.22 7.09
C ARG A 344 5.07 14.56 7.12
N SER A 345 3.81 14.59 7.54
CA SER A 345 3.02 15.81 7.63
C SER A 345 3.73 16.86 8.52
N LEU A 346 4.21 16.43 9.69
CA LEU A 346 4.97 17.29 10.59
C LEU A 346 6.24 17.82 9.91
N PHE A 347 7.13 16.96 9.44
CA PHE A 347 8.46 17.38 9.00
C PHE A 347 8.55 17.95 7.58
N VAL A 348 7.58 17.66 6.71
CA VAL A 348 7.58 18.11 5.31
C VAL A 348 6.61 19.26 5.10
N SER A 349 5.43 19.22 5.73
CA SER A 349 4.34 20.16 5.42
C SER A 349 4.20 21.29 6.44
N ILE A 350 4.50 21.03 7.71
CA ILE A 350 4.17 21.93 8.83
C ILE A 350 5.40 22.66 9.36
N VAL A 351 6.48 21.93 9.62
CA VAL A 351 7.68 22.46 10.28
C VAL A 351 8.55 23.20 9.27
N PRO A 352 8.80 24.51 9.46
CA PRO A 352 9.78 25.24 8.66
C PRO A 352 11.19 24.68 8.88
N PRO A 353 12.03 24.55 7.83
CA PRO A 353 13.36 23.95 7.95
C PRO A 353 14.25 24.63 9.02
N GLU A 354 14.14 25.95 9.19
CA GLU A 354 14.96 26.69 10.17
C GLU A 354 14.48 26.52 11.62
N LYS A 355 13.22 26.11 11.84
CA LYS A 355 12.58 26.04 13.17
C LYS A 355 12.30 24.61 13.64
N ARG A 356 13.08 23.66 13.11
CA ARG A 356 12.83 22.24 13.30
C ARG A 356 12.91 21.83 14.78
N SER A 357 13.83 22.41 15.53
CA SER A 357 14.04 22.07 16.93
C SER A 357 12.85 22.52 17.80
N GLU A 358 12.39 23.76 17.59
CA GLU A 358 11.31 24.39 18.37
C GLU A 358 9.98 23.67 18.15
N TYR A 359 9.63 23.38 16.89
CA TYR A 359 8.35 22.73 16.57
C TYR A 359 8.33 21.28 17.04
N THR A 360 9.44 20.56 16.89
CA THR A 360 9.55 19.16 17.33
C THR A 360 9.45 19.05 18.86
N ALA A 361 10.05 20.01 19.58
CA ALA A 361 9.94 20.09 21.03
C ALA A 361 8.48 20.26 21.48
N LEU A 362 7.73 21.15 20.81
CA LEU A 362 6.32 21.37 21.12
C LEU A 362 5.45 20.16 20.77
N TYR A 363 5.72 19.48 19.66
CA TYR A 363 5.06 18.22 19.30
C TYR A 363 5.23 17.15 20.39
N PHE A 364 6.46 16.87 20.83
CA PHE A 364 6.69 15.89 21.89
C PHE A 364 6.10 16.32 23.24
N ALA A 365 6.09 17.62 23.55
CA ALA A 365 5.42 18.13 24.74
C ALA A 365 3.91 17.89 24.69
N CYS A 366 3.28 18.15 23.54
CA CYS A 366 1.87 17.88 23.31
C CYS A 366 1.55 16.39 23.48
N VAL A 367 2.29 15.50 22.81
CA VAL A 367 2.14 14.04 22.96
C VAL A 367 2.34 13.59 24.40
N GLY A 368 3.31 14.15 25.12
CA GLY A 368 3.57 13.85 26.53
C GLY A 368 2.41 14.25 27.45
N VAL A 369 1.88 15.47 27.30
CA VAL A 369 0.73 15.96 28.08
C VAL A 369 -0.52 15.12 27.79
N PHE A 370 -0.91 15.00 26.53
CA PHE A 370 -2.12 14.26 26.15
C PHE A 370 -2.00 12.77 26.42
N GLY A 371 -0.81 12.17 26.25
CA GLY A 371 -0.58 10.76 26.56
C GLY A 371 -0.61 10.48 28.06
N GLY A 372 -0.14 11.40 28.90
CA GLY A 372 -0.25 11.29 30.35
C GLY A 372 -1.69 11.42 30.82
N THR A 373 -2.39 12.47 30.37
CA THR A 373 -3.79 12.70 30.74
C THR A 373 -4.71 11.58 30.24
N SER A 374 -4.44 11.02 29.05
CA SER A 374 -5.24 9.92 28.50
C SER A 374 -5.21 8.68 29.39
N GLN A 375 -4.04 8.33 29.94
CA GLN A 375 -3.89 7.15 30.82
C GLN A 375 -4.63 7.34 32.15
N LEU A 376 -4.53 8.54 32.74
CA LEU A 376 -5.26 8.89 33.96
C LEU A 376 -6.77 8.80 33.76
N LEU A 377 -7.28 9.44 32.71
CA LEU A 377 -8.69 9.44 32.38
C LEU A 377 -9.20 8.03 32.08
N ALA A 378 -8.45 7.24 31.31
CA ALA A 378 -8.83 5.88 30.97
C ALA A 378 -8.96 4.99 32.22
N GLY A 379 -7.98 5.06 33.13
CA GLY A 379 -8.03 4.32 34.39
C GLY A 379 -9.26 4.67 35.22
N GLN A 380 -9.60 5.96 35.33
CA GLN A 380 -10.80 6.43 36.02
C GLN A 380 -12.09 5.99 35.32
N VAL A 381 -12.17 6.11 34.00
CA VAL A 381 -13.36 5.74 33.21
C VAL A 381 -13.67 4.26 33.40
N VAL A 382 -12.67 3.38 33.27
CA VAL A 382 -12.87 1.93 33.47
C VAL A 382 -13.23 1.63 34.92
N GLN A 383 -12.57 2.28 35.90
CA GLN A 383 -12.86 2.07 37.32
C GLN A 383 -14.29 2.47 37.69
N LEU A 384 -14.75 3.64 37.23
CA LEU A 384 -16.12 4.12 37.49
C LEU A 384 -17.17 3.26 36.76
N SER A 385 -16.77 2.58 35.69
CA SER A 385 -17.64 1.73 34.89
C SER A 385 -17.60 0.26 35.33
N SER A 386 -16.91 -0.08 36.43
CA SER A 386 -16.77 -1.47 36.88
C SER A 386 -18.09 -2.18 37.20
N GLY A 387 -19.15 -1.42 37.49
CA GLY A 387 -20.50 -1.95 37.72
C GLY A 387 -21.35 -2.09 36.45
N VAL A 388 -20.85 -1.66 35.29
CA VAL A 388 -21.58 -1.69 34.02
C VAL A 388 -21.50 -3.09 33.43
N SER A 389 -22.65 -3.74 33.28
CA SER A 389 -22.78 -5.00 32.57
C SER A 389 -24.11 -5.05 31.83
N GLY A 390 -24.14 -5.65 30.64
CA GLY A 390 -25.36 -5.83 29.86
C GLY A 390 -25.10 -6.35 28.46
N SER A 391 -26.17 -6.50 27.69
CA SER A 391 -26.09 -6.84 26.27
C SER A 391 -27.05 -5.96 25.48
N PHE A 392 -26.57 -5.41 24.37
CA PHE A 392 -27.39 -4.64 23.43
C PHE A 392 -27.27 -5.27 22.04
N TYR A 393 -28.32 -5.97 21.59
CA TYR A 393 -28.31 -6.75 20.35
C TYR A 393 -27.11 -7.73 20.31
N PHE A 394 -26.13 -7.46 19.45
CA PHE A 394 -24.92 -8.26 19.25
C PHE A 394 -23.70 -7.70 20.00
N PHE A 395 -23.85 -6.59 20.73
CA PHE A 395 -22.80 -6.01 21.56
C PHE A 395 -22.95 -6.44 23.02
N VAL A 396 -21.83 -6.91 23.60
CA VAL A 396 -21.71 -7.07 25.04
C VAL A 396 -21.24 -5.74 25.63
N VAL A 397 -21.97 -5.23 26.60
CA VAL A 397 -21.63 -3.99 27.32
C VAL A 397 -20.94 -4.38 28.62
N ASP A 398 -19.71 -3.91 28.78
CA ASP A 398 -18.81 -4.19 29.90
C ASP A 398 -18.14 -2.90 30.40
N ALA A 399 -17.31 -3.03 31.45
CA ALA A 399 -16.62 -1.89 32.07
C ALA A 399 -15.68 -1.13 31.11
N TYR A 400 -15.25 -1.75 30.00
CA TYR A 400 -14.36 -1.13 29.01
C TYR A 400 -15.13 -0.48 27.86
N THR A 401 -16.42 -0.76 27.72
CA THR A 401 -17.27 -0.21 26.65
C THR A 401 -17.27 1.33 26.60
N PRO A 402 -17.37 2.07 27.73
CA PRO A 402 -17.27 3.53 27.72
C PRO A 402 -15.91 4.04 27.20
N LEU A 403 -14.81 3.34 27.51
CA LEU A 403 -13.49 3.68 27.00
C LEU A 403 -13.42 3.50 25.48
N PHE A 404 -13.98 2.43 24.94
CA PHE A 404 -14.06 2.21 23.50
C PHE A 404 -14.87 3.28 22.78
N LEU A 405 -16.03 3.68 23.34
CA LEU A 405 -16.85 4.76 22.79
C LEU A 405 -16.11 6.11 22.78
N LEU A 406 -15.45 6.46 23.89
CA LEU A 406 -14.62 7.67 23.96
C LEU A 406 -13.49 7.64 22.93
N SER A 407 -12.86 6.48 22.74
CA SER A 407 -11.79 6.29 21.75
C SER A 407 -12.29 6.52 20.33
N ILE A 408 -13.48 6.01 19.98
CA ILE A 408 -14.13 6.25 18.68
C ILE A 408 -14.42 7.76 18.49
N ILE A 409 -15.00 8.41 19.51
CA ILE A 409 -15.34 9.84 19.45
C ILE A 409 -14.08 10.68 19.23
N PHE A 410 -13.02 10.44 20.00
CA PHE A 410 -11.76 11.17 19.86
C PHE A 410 -11.05 10.90 18.52
N ALA A 411 -11.08 9.66 18.02
CA ALA A 411 -10.53 9.33 16.71
C ALA A 411 -11.28 10.03 15.57
N ILE A 412 -12.61 10.06 15.61
CA ILE A 412 -13.44 10.78 14.63
C ILE A 412 -13.20 12.29 14.71
N ALA A 413 -13.16 12.87 15.92
CA ALA A 413 -12.85 14.28 16.12
C ALA A 413 -11.44 14.64 15.59
N SER A 414 -10.46 13.77 15.82
CA SER A 414 -9.11 13.91 15.26
C SER A 414 -9.12 13.88 13.73
N LEU A 415 -9.88 12.96 13.13
CA LEU A 415 -10.03 12.85 11.68
C LEU A 415 -10.58 14.15 11.07
N PHE A 416 -11.62 14.74 11.66
CA PHE A 416 -12.17 16.03 11.20
C PHE A 416 -11.15 17.16 11.36
N THR A 417 -10.43 17.20 12.48
CA THR A 417 -9.43 18.24 12.75
C THR A 417 -8.26 18.15 11.77
N LEU A 418 -7.67 16.96 11.62
CA LEU A 418 -6.50 16.71 10.77
C LEU A 418 -6.84 16.76 9.27
N ARG A 419 -8.10 16.58 8.90
CA ARG A 419 -8.55 16.86 7.52
C ARG A 419 -8.35 18.33 7.16
N THR A 420 -8.33 19.27 8.09
CA THR A 420 -8.14 20.70 7.79
C THR A 420 -6.68 21.13 7.69
N VAL A 421 -5.73 20.27 8.09
CA VAL A 421 -4.29 20.55 8.03
C VAL A 421 -3.80 20.57 6.58
N ARG A 422 -2.83 21.45 6.29
CA ARG A 422 -2.25 21.62 4.95
C ARG A 422 -1.75 20.29 4.37
N SER A 423 -2.10 20.05 3.11
CA SER A 423 -1.77 18.84 2.35
C SER A 423 -0.56 19.08 1.45
N ASP A 424 0.35 18.12 1.41
CA ASP A 424 1.49 18.06 0.46
C ASP A 424 1.12 17.44 -0.91
N THR A 425 -0.18 17.16 -1.12
CA THR A 425 -0.68 16.25 -2.16
C THR A 425 -2.09 16.66 -2.58
N GLN A 426 -2.39 16.46 -3.87
CA GLN A 426 -3.71 16.67 -4.46
C GLN A 426 -4.62 15.43 -4.34
N VAL A 427 -4.08 14.26 -3.98
CA VAL A 427 -4.83 13.00 -3.91
C VAL A 427 -5.68 12.97 -2.63
N THR A 428 -6.96 12.75 -2.82
CA THR A 428 -7.93 12.67 -1.71
C THR A 428 -7.91 11.28 -1.05
N VAL A 429 -8.44 11.20 0.17
CA VAL A 429 -8.58 9.92 0.90
C VAL A 429 -9.48 8.94 0.14
N GLU A 430 -10.53 9.45 -0.51
CA GLU A 430 -11.49 8.67 -1.28
C GLU A 430 -10.86 8.09 -2.55
N GLU A 431 -10.08 8.90 -3.28
CA GLU A 431 -9.31 8.42 -4.43
C GLU A 431 -8.28 7.38 -4.00
N PHE A 432 -7.54 7.64 -2.92
CA PHE A 432 -6.57 6.69 -2.38
C PHE A 432 -7.21 5.37 -1.94
N ALA A 433 -8.33 5.41 -1.20
CA ALA A 433 -9.09 4.22 -0.84
C ALA A 433 -9.63 3.49 -2.08
N GLY A 434 -10.11 4.25 -3.08
CA GLY A 434 -10.56 3.73 -4.37
C GLY A 434 -9.46 2.99 -5.14
N MET A 435 -8.18 3.33 -4.95
CA MET A 435 -7.06 2.59 -5.55
C MET A 435 -6.95 1.15 -5.03
N PHE A 436 -7.31 0.88 -3.76
CA PHE A 436 -7.35 -0.47 -3.22
C PHE A 436 -8.51 -1.32 -3.77
N LEU A 437 -9.56 -0.68 -4.26
CA LEU A 437 -10.69 -1.35 -4.90
C LEU A 437 -10.45 -1.62 -6.40
N ARG A 438 -9.36 -1.10 -6.97
CA ARG A 438 -9.04 -1.21 -8.40
C ARG A 438 -7.87 -2.17 -8.63
N GLY A 439 -8.15 -3.26 -9.33
CA GLY A 439 -7.15 -4.30 -9.61
C GLY A 439 -6.83 -5.12 -8.36
N ASN A 440 -5.65 -5.74 -8.31
CA ASN A 440 -5.20 -6.50 -7.15
C ASN A 440 -4.11 -5.72 -6.40
N PRO A 441 -4.46 -4.96 -5.34
CA PRO A 441 -3.49 -4.11 -4.66
C PRO A 441 -2.42 -4.94 -3.95
N LEU A 442 -2.77 -6.07 -3.32
CA LEU A 442 -1.79 -6.92 -2.63
C LEU A 442 -0.76 -7.51 -3.60
N SER A 443 -1.22 -7.99 -4.76
CA SER A 443 -0.30 -8.50 -5.80
C SER A 443 0.53 -7.38 -6.40
N ALA A 444 -0.02 -6.16 -6.51
CA ALA A 444 0.75 -5.00 -6.93
C ALA A 444 1.87 -4.73 -5.92
N MET A 445 1.56 -4.69 -4.62
CA MET A 445 2.56 -4.48 -3.56
C MET A 445 3.68 -5.52 -3.58
N THR A 446 3.36 -6.81 -3.73
CA THR A 446 4.40 -7.85 -3.79
C THR A 446 5.26 -7.72 -5.04
N SER A 447 4.66 -7.32 -6.16
CA SER A 447 5.38 -7.06 -7.42
C SER A 447 6.27 -5.82 -7.33
N LEU A 448 5.81 -4.77 -6.64
CA LEU A 448 6.56 -3.53 -6.39
C LEU A 448 7.80 -3.78 -5.53
N VAL A 449 7.63 -4.55 -4.45
CA VAL A 449 8.74 -5.01 -3.61
C VAL A 449 9.71 -5.84 -4.44
N GLY A 450 9.20 -6.81 -5.19
CA GLY A 450 10.02 -7.66 -6.07
C GLY A 450 10.82 -6.86 -7.08
N TYR A 451 10.22 -5.84 -7.71
CA TYR A 451 10.87 -4.94 -8.66
C TYR A 451 12.03 -4.16 -8.01
N HIS A 452 11.82 -3.56 -6.84
CA HIS A 452 12.86 -2.79 -6.15
C HIS A 452 14.07 -3.63 -5.70
N PHE A 453 13.86 -4.92 -5.43
CA PHE A 453 14.93 -5.85 -5.07
C PHE A 453 15.55 -6.58 -6.28
N ALA A 454 14.99 -6.42 -7.49
CA ALA A 454 15.52 -7.04 -8.69
C ALA A 454 16.79 -6.31 -9.17
N GLN A 455 17.90 -7.06 -9.30
CA GLN A 455 19.17 -6.52 -9.79
C GLN A 455 19.48 -6.99 -11.22
N ASP A 456 19.10 -8.22 -11.55
CA ASP A 456 19.29 -8.79 -12.87
C ASP A 456 18.15 -8.45 -13.84
N GLU A 457 18.47 -8.41 -15.13
CA GLU A 457 17.52 -8.06 -16.19
C GLU A 457 16.32 -9.02 -16.23
N SER A 458 16.55 -10.33 -16.09
CA SER A 458 15.49 -11.33 -16.14
C SER A 458 14.47 -11.16 -15.02
N ARG A 459 14.91 -10.89 -13.79
CA ARG A 459 14.00 -10.59 -12.67
C ARG A 459 13.28 -9.27 -12.88
N VAL A 460 13.95 -8.24 -13.38
CA VAL A 460 13.28 -6.95 -13.66
C VAL A 460 12.15 -7.15 -14.67
N VAL A 461 12.41 -7.82 -15.80
CA VAL A 461 11.39 -8.16 -16.81
C VAL A 461 10.23 -8.93 -16.18
N ALA A 462 10.52 -9.99 -15.41
CA ALA A 462 9.48 -10.78 -14.76
C ALA A 462 8.64 -9.98 -13.74
N MET A 463 9.24 -9.03 -13.02
CA MET A 463 8.51 -8.17 -12.09
C MET A 463 7.69 -7.11 -12.84
N THR A 464 8.23 -6.52 -13.92
CA THR A 464 7.50 -5.60 -14.80
C THR A 464 6.25 -6.24 -15.37
N GLU A 465 6.36 -7.49 -15.85
CA GLU A 465 5.20 -8.23 -16.33
C GLU A 465 4.11 -8.33 -15.24
N ARG A 466 4.51 -8.69 -14.02
CA ARG A 466 3.58 -8.80 -12.89
C ARG A 466 2.95 -7.46 -12.55
N LEU A 467 3.69 -6.35 -12.60
CA LEU A 467 3.13 -5.01 -12.41
C LEU A 467 1.97 -4.76 -13.39
N GLY A 468 2.16 -5.03 -14.68
CA GLY A 468 1.11 -4.88 -15.70
C GLY A 468 -0.10 -5.81 -15.47
N VAL A 469 0.14 -7.07 -15.10
CA VAL A 469 -0.92 -8.07 -14.84
C VAL A 469 -1.81 -7.68 -13.65
N THR A 470 -1.26 -6.99 -12.64
CA THR A 470 -2.05 -6.59 -11.45
C THR A 470 -3.16 -5.59 -11.78
N ARG A 471 -3.00 -4.84 -12.89
CA ARG A 471 -3.89 -3.75 -13.31
C ARG A 471 -4.19 -2.74 -12.20
N SER A 472 -3.26 -2.60 -11.27
CA SER A 472 -3.43 -1.72 -10.11
C SER A 472 -2.88 -0.33 -10.42
N PRO A 473 -3.59 0.74 -10.02
CA PRO A 473 -3.09 2.11 -10.17
C PRO A 473 -1.80 2.36 -9.38
N PHE A 474 -1.48 1.52 -8.39
CA PHE A 474 -0.23 1.57 -7.64
C PHE A 474 1.01 1.27 -8.49
N THR A 475 0.86 0.72 -9.69
CA THR A 475 2.00 0.33 -10.55
C THR A 475 2.38 1.38 -11.58
N VAL A 476 1.61 2.48 -11.68
CA VAL A 476 1.76 3.47 -12.75
C VAL A 476 3.15 4.11 -12.74
N ASP A 477 3.64 4.59 -11.60
CA ASP A 477 4.93 5.27 -11.56
C ASP A 477 6.09 4.30 -11.82
N GLU A 478 6.04 3.05 -11.33
CA GLU A 478 7.06 2.05 -11.67
C GLU A 478 7.04 1.72 -13.15
N LEU A 479 5.86 1.56 -13.76
CA LEU A 479 5.81 1.31 -15.20
C LEU A 479 6.39 2.48 -16.00
N LEU A 480 6.21 3.73 -15.55
CA LEU A 480 6.87 4.90 -16.12
C LEU A 480 8.39 4.87 -15.94
N GLU A 481 8.87 4.48 -14.75
CA GLU A 481 10.30 4.36 -14.45
C GLU A 481 10.95 3.26 -15.29
N VAL A 482 10.30 2.09 -15.39
CA VAL A 482 10.76 0.95 -16.20
C VAL A 482 10.82 1.32 -17.68
N LEU A 483 9.90 2.17 -18.17
CA LEU A 483 9.90 2.65 -19.54
C LEU A 483 11.15 3.51 -19.86
N ALA A 484 11.77 4.09 -18.84
CA ALA A 484 13.02 4.85 -18.94
C ALA A 484 14.29 4.00 -18.67
N ASP A 485 14.16 2.69 -18.46
CA ASP A 485 15.30 1.80 -18.17
C ASP A 485 16.29 1.76 -19.35
N PRO A 486 17.61 1.76 -19.11
CA PRO A 486 18.60 1.72 -20.20
C PRO A 486 18.56 0.43 -21.04
N ARG A 487 18.01 -0.67 -20.52
CA ARG A 487 17.99 -1.97 -21.20
C ARG A 487 16.79 -2.10 -22.13
N PHE A 488 17.04 -2.56 -23.35
CA PHE A 488 16.03 -2.71 -24.38
C PHE A 488 14.89 -3.68 -23.96
N ASN A 489 15.22 -4.87 -23.44
CA ASN A 489 14.19 -5.86 -23.11
C ASN A 489 13.28 -5.39 -21.97
N VAL A 490 13.82 -4.61 -21.02
CA VAL A 490 13.06 -4.05 -19.91
C VAL A 490 12.06 -3.01 -20.40
N ARG A 491 12.48 -2.09 -21.28
CA ARG A 491 11.57 -1.11 -21.91
C ARG A 491 10.53 -1.79 -22.79
N PHE A 492 10.93 -2.82 -23.54
CA PHE A 492 10.00 -3.60 -24.35
C PHE A 492 8.90 -4.26 -23.49
N GLU A 493 9.29 -4.88 -22.37
CA GLU A 493 8.34 -5.45 -21.42
C GLU A 493 7.48 -4.39 -20.75
N ALA A 494 8.01 -3.19 -20.47
CA ALA A 494 7.23 -2.08 -19.93
C ALA A 494 6.09 -1.70 -20.87
N ILE A 495 6.35 -1.58 -22.17
CA ILE A 495 5.32 -1.26 -23.17
C ILE A 495 4.24 -2.35 -23.22
N ILE A 496 4.64 -3.63 -23.19
CA ILE A 496 3.69 -4.76 -23.15
C ILE A 496 2.86 -4.74 -21.87
N SER A 497 3.49 -4.45 -20.74
CA SER A 497 2.85 -4.40 -19.43
C SER A 497 1.85 -3.25 -19.34
N ILE A 498 2.21 -2.06 -19.83
CA ILE A 498 1.30 -0.90 -19.96
C ILE A 498 0.11 -1.25 -20.86
N ALA A 499 0.32 -1.98 -21.97
CA ALA A 499 -0.78 -2.42 -22.83
C ALA A 499 -1.82 -3.32 -22.13
N ARG A 500 -1.49 -3.90 -20.97
CA ARG A 500 -2.39 -4.73 -20.15
C ARG A 500 -3.12 -3.94 -19.07
N THR A 501 -2.74 -2.68 -18.81
CA THR A 501 -3.34 -1.83 -17.78
C THR A 501 -4.64 -1.18 -18.28
N ARG A 502 -5.33 -0.50 -17.36
CA ARG A 502 -6.41 0.42 -17.73
C ARG A 502 -5.82 1.70 -18.31
N PRO A 503 -6.60 2.47 -19.10
CA PRO A 503 -6.22 3.81 -19.51
C PRO A 503 -5.80 4.66 -18.32
N ASP A 504 -4.58 5.21 -18.39
CA ASP A 504 -4.06 6.20 -17.47
C ASP A 504 -3.38 7.29 -18.32
N PRO A 505 -3.77 8.57 -18.21
CA PRO A 505 -3.25 9.62 -19.08
C PRO A 505 -1.72 9.75 -19.05
N ARG A 506 -1.08 9.43 -17.91
CA ARG A 506 0.38 9.52 -17.76
C ARG A 506 1.06 8.38 -18.51
N LEU A 507 0.54 7.16 -18.38
CA LEU A 507 1.04 6.01 -19.14
C LEU A 507 0.80 6.17 -20.64
N THR A 508 -0.37 6.69 -21.02
CA THR A 508 -0.68 6.97 -22.43
C THR A 508 0.28 8.00 -23.01
N GLN A 509 0.51 9.12 -22.31
CA GLN A 509 1.47 10.14 -22.76
C GLN A 509 2.88 9.57 -22.91
N ALA A 510 3.33 8.77 -21.93
CA ALA A 510 4.65 8.15 -22.00
C ALA A 510 4.78 7.16 -23.17
N LEU A 511 3.71 6.41 -23.50
CA LEU A 511 3.67 5.58 -24.71
C LEU A 511 3.68 6.42 -26.00
N ILE A 512 3.03 7.59 -26.02
CA ILE A 512 3.10 8.53 -27.15
C ILE A 512 4.54 9.04 -27.35
N ASP A 513 5.24 9.34 -26.26
CA ASP A 513 6.63 9.80 -26.33
C ASP A 513 7.56 8.70 -26.88
N VAL A 514 7.38 7.45 -26.42
CA VAL A 514 8.11 6.29 -26.97
C VAL A 514 7.75 6.05 -28.43
N PHE A 515 6.47 6.18 -28.79
CA PHE A 515 5.99 6.06 -30.16
C PHE A 515 6.68 7.05 -31.11
N ASN A 516 6.80 8.31 -30.68
CA ASN A 516 7.47 9.39 -31.42
C ASN A 516 9.02 9.35 -31.33
N GLY A 517 9.58 8.38 -30.61
CA GLY A 517 11.01 8.20 -30.43
C GLY A 517 11.75 7.74 -31.69
N THR A 518 13.06 7.55 -31.54
CA THR A 518 13.96 7.15 -32.64
C THR A 518 14.15 5.63 -32.76
N GLU A 519 13.82 4.88 -31.70
CA GLU A 519 14.01 3.43 -31.65
C GLU A 519 12.84 2.69 -32.32
N LEU A 520 12.99 2.36 -33.61
CA LEU A 520 11.96 1.75 -34.45
C LEU A 520 11.21 0.58 -33.79
N ALA A 521 11.93 -0.34 -33.14
CA ALA A 521 11.32 -1.51 -32.51
C ALA A 521 10.40 -1.11 -31.35
N LEU A 522 10.80 -0.14 -30.53
CA LEU A 522 9.99 0.37 -29.41
C LEU A 522 8.82 1.23 -29.91
N SER A 523 9.04 2.08 -30.93
CA SER A 523 7.96 2.85 -31.56
C SER A 523 6.89 1.95 -32.14
N ASN A 524 7.29 0.86 -32.80
CA ASN A 524 6.38 -0.10 -33.41
C ASN A 524 5.48 -0.79 -32.37
N ILE A 525 6.06 -1.27 -31.26
CA ILE A 525 5.27 -1.91 -30.20
C ILE A 525 4.45 -0.89 -29.39
N ALA A 526 4.92 0.35 -29.24
CA ALA A 526 4.17 1.43 -28.60
C ALA A 526 2.89 1.77 -29.38
N ALA A 527 2.93 1.79 -30.71
CA ALA A 527 1.74 1.96 -31.56
C ALA A 527 0.67 0.90 -31.28
N TRP A 528 1.09 -0.37 -31.20
CA TRP A 528 0.21 -1.48 -30.83
C TRP A 528 -0.34 -1.32 -29.40
N ALA A 529 0.52 -0.92 -28.44
CA ALA A 529 0.14 -0.73 -27.05
C ALA A 529 -0.90 0.38 -26.89
N LEU A 530 -0.73 1.53 -27.55
CA LEU A 530 -1.69 2.64 -27.54
C LEU A 530 -3.09 2.19 -28.00
N GLY A 531 -3.16 1.44 -29.10
CA GLY A 531 -4.41 0.88 -29.59
C GLY A 531 -5.00 -0.21 -28.68
N ARG A 532 -4.19 -0.85 -27.83
CA ARG A 532 -4.63 -1.86 -26.87
C ARG A 532 -5.12 -1.27 -25.55
N VAL A 533 -4.44 -0.23 -25.05
CA VAL A 533 -4.84 0.56 -23.87
C VAL A 533 -6.22 1.17 -24.13
N GLY A 534 -6.46 1.69 -25.33
CA GLY A 534 -7.77 2.19 -25.75
C GLY A 534 -8.04 3.65 -25.37
N ASP A 535 -7.00 4.39 -24.99
CA ASP A 535 -7.11 5.81 -24.63
C ASP A 535 -7.18 6.69 -25.89
N GLN A 536 -8.24 7.50 -25.99
CA GLN A 536 -8.54 8.36 -27.13
C GLN A 536 -7.51 9.49 -27.32
N THR A 537 -6.77 9.85 -26.27
CA THR A 537 -5.72 10.89 -26.34
C THR A 537 -4.59 10.51 -27.31
N ALA A 538 -4.42 9.22 -27.61
CA ALA A 538 -3.43 8.70 -28.55
C ALA A 538 -3.76 8.91 -30.03
N ILE A 539 -5.02 9.27 -30.37
CA ILE A 539 -5.49 9.31 -31.77
C ILE A 539 -4.63 10.20 -32.64
N GLU A 540 -4.31 11.42 -32.19
CA GLU A 540 -3.60 12.38 -33.03
C GLU A 540 -2.16 11.93 -33.32
N ALA A 541 -1.47 11.38 -32.31
CA ALA A 541 -0.15 10.79 -32.50
C ALA A 541 -0.20 9.61 -33.48
N LEU A 542 -1.20 8.73 -33.36
CA LEU A 542 -1.36 7.59 -34.26
C LEU A 542 -1.68 8.00 -35.69
N ARG A 543 -2.45 9.08 -35.91
CA ARG A 543 -2.68 9.65 -37.25
C ARG A 543 -1.39 10.15 -37.89
N GLN A 544 -0.53 10.84 -37.14
CA GLN A 544 0.80 11.23 -37.61
C GLN A 544 1.64 10.01 -37.98
N GLY A 545 1.50 8.92 -37.21
CA GLY A 545 2.11 7.62 -37.45
C GLY A 545 1.83 7.01 -38.83
N LEU A 546 0.65 7.29 -39.42
CA LEU A 546 0.35 6.87 -40.78
C LEU A 546 1.33 7.47 -41.79
N ASN A 547 1.92 8.64 -41.53
CA ASN A 547 2.91 9.27 -42.41
C ASN A 547 4.36 8.83 -42.15
N SER A 548 4.57 7.81 -41.30
CA SER A 548 5.92 7.32 -40.99
C SER A 548 6.62 6.74 -42.22
N LYS A 549 7.93 6.88 -42.32
CA LYS A 549 8.74 6.24 -43.38
C LYS A 549 8.84 4.71 -43.23
N TYR A 550 8.37 4.15 -42.11
CA TYR A 550 8.47 2.72 -41.82
C TYR A 550 7.08 2.05 -41.90
N HIS A 551 6.93 1.06 -42.78
CA HIS A 551 5.66 0.34 -42.99
C HIS A 551 5.11 -0.28 -41.69
N SER A 552 5.98 -0.80 -40.81
CA SER A 552 5.54 -1.39 -39.54
C SER A 552 4.79 -0.39 -38.65
N ILE A 553 5.27 0.86 -38.59
CA ILE A 553 4.63 1.94 -37.84
C ILE A 553 3.29 2.31 -38.48
N GLN A 554 3.25 2.50 -39.79
CA GLN A 554 1.99 2.82 -40.49
C GLN A 554 0.94 1.73 -40.27
N ALA A 555 1.32 0.46 -40.39
CA ALA A 555 0.45 -0.70 -40.19
C ALA A 555 -0.15 -0.73 -38.77
N ASN A 556 0.70 -0.59 -37.74
CA ASN A 556 0.24 -0.62 -36.36
C ASN A 556 -0.57 0.62 -35.99
N SER A 557 -0.23 1.80 -36.51
CA SER A 557 -1.02 3.02 -36.36
C SER A 557 -2.42 2.86 -36.96
N ALA A 558 -2.55 2.33 -38.17
CA ALA A 558 -3.85 2.05 -38.79
C ALA A 558 -4.68 1.08 -37.94
N ARG A 559 -4.09 -0.05 -37.53
CA ARG A 559 -4.77 -1.05 -36.68
C ARG A 559 -5.20 -0.46 -35.32
N ALA A 560 -4.36 0.38 -34.72
CA ALA A 560 -4.65 1.07 -33.46
C ALA A 560 -5.80 2.07 -33.62
N LEU A 561 -5.80 2.90 -34.66
CA LEU A 561 -6.90 3.84 -34.96
C LEU A 561 -8.22 3.10 -35.20
N GLY A 562 -8.18 1.97 -35.92
CA GLY A 562 -9.34 1.12 -36.11
C GLY A 562 -9.89 0.55 -34.80
N ARG A 563 -9.02 0.16 -33.86
CA ARG A 563 -9.42 -0.29 -32.52
C ARG A 563 -9.97 0.84 -31.64
N LEU A 564 -9.41 2.05 -31.77
CA LEU A 564 -9.87 3.24 -31.05
C LEU A 564 -11.19 3.79 -31.60
N GLY A 565 -11.67 3.28 -32.74
CA GLY A 565 -12.93 3.73 -33.33
C GLY A 565 -12.84 5.10 -34.00
N ASP A 566 -11.66 5.51 -34.46
CA ASP A 566 -11.47 6.82 -35.10
C ASP A 566 -12.04 6.86 -36.53
N ALA A 567 -13.37 6.99 -36.62
CA ALA A 567 -14.11 7.02 -37.88
C ALA A 567 -13.64 8.13 -38.84
N LYS A 568 -13.06 9.23 -38.31
CA LYS A 568 -12.55 10.34 -39.13
C LYS A 568 -11.36 9.94 -40.00
N THR A 569 -10.65 8.87 -39.66
CA THR A 569 -9.51 8.38 -40.44
C THR A 569 -9.94 7.39 -41.55
N ALA A 570 -11.19 6.94 -41.57
CA ALA A 570 -11.67 5.98 -42.57
C ALA A 570 -11.45 6.43 -44.03
N PRO A 571 -11.74 7.69 -44.44
CA PRO A 571 -11.49 8.11 -45.82
C PRO A 571 -10.02 8.05 -46.23
N LEU A 572 -9.10 8.45 -45.32
CA LEU A 572 -7.66 8.40 -45.56
C LEU A 572 -7.15 6.96 -45.67
N LEU A 573 -7.65 6.04 -44.83
CA LEU A 573 -7.27 4.62 -44.88
C LEU A 573 -7.79 3.96 -46.16
N LEU A 574 -8.97 4.37 -46.65
CA LEU A 574 -9.54 3.90 -47.92
C LEU A 574 -8.67 4.34 -49.10
N GLU A 575 -8.32 5.63 -49.16
CA GLU A 575 -7.43 6.17 -50.19
C GLU A 575 -6.08 5.43 -50.20
N ARG A 576 -5.51 5.18 -49.03
CA ARG A 576 -4.23 4.46 -48.91
C ARG A 576 -4.34 2.99 -49.32
N LEU A 577 -5.41 2.30 -48.92
CA LEU A 577 -5.64 0.91 -49.33
C LEU A 577 -5.64 0.76 -50.86
N GLN A 578 -6.22 1.73 -51.57
CA GLN A 578 -6.31 1.71 -53.04
C GLN A 578 -4.98 1.96 -53.74
N ASN A 579 -4.06 2.72 -53.12
CA ASN A 579 -2.82 3.16 -53.74
C ASN A 579 -1.56 2.45 -53.20
N GLU A 580 -1.68 1.70 -52.11
CA GLU A 580 -0.56 1.05 -51.43
C GLU A 580 -0.18 -0.28 -52.10
N PRO A 581 1.07 -0.47 -52.56
CA PRO A 581 1.53 -1.75 -53.11
C PRO A 581 1.92 -2.79 -52.06
N ASP A 582 2.27 -2.38 -50.83
CA ASP A 582 2.69 -3.32 -49.78
C ASP A 582 1.50 -4.10 -49.20
N ILE A 583 1.51 -5.42 -49.37
CA ILE A 583 0.43 -6.32 -48.92
C ILE A 583 0.20 -6.21 -47.40
N GLY A 584 1.27 -6.04 -46.60
CA GLY A 584 1.16 -5.94 -45.15
C GLY A 584 0.43 -4.67 -44.73
N LEU A 585 0.68 -3.55 -45.41
CA LEU A 585 -0.04 -2.29 -45.21
C LEU A 585 -1.48 -2.38 -45.69
N GLN A 586 -1.73 -2.95 -46.86
CA GLN A 586 -3.09 -3.18 -47.36
C GLN A 586 -3.93 -3.99 -46.36
N MET A 587 -3.37 -5.07 -45.79
CA MET A 587 -4.03 -5.85 -44.73
C MET A 587 -4.32 -5.03 -43.47
N ALA A 588 -3.38 -4.17 -43.07
CA ALA A 588 -3.57 -3.30 -41.91
C ALA A 588 -4.68 -2.25 -42.13
N TYR A 589 -4.71 -1.61 -43.30
CA TYR A 589 -5.74 -0.65 -43.68
C TYR A 589 -7.11 -1.31 -43.80
N ALA A 590 -7.20 -2.46 -44.50
CA ALA A 590 -8.44 -3.24 -44.60
C ALA A 590 -8.95 -3.67 -43.22
N SER A 591 -8.07 -4.20 -42.35
CA SER A 591 -8.46 -4.56 -40.98
C SER A 591 -8.96 -3.36 -40.17
N ALA A 592 -8.33 -2.19 -40.32
CA ALA A 592 -8.74 -0.98 -39.64
C ALA A 592 -10.11 -0.50 -40.14
N LEU A 593 -10.31 -0.43 -41.46
CA LEU A 593 -11.59 -0.10 -42.10
C LEU A 593 -12.71 -1.05 -41.68
N GLY A 594 -12.42 -2.35 -41.59
CA GLY A 594 -13.31 -3.37 -41.04
C GLY A 594 -13.75 -3.04 -39.61
N ASN A 595 -12.81 -2.74 -38.70
CA ASN A 595 -13.13 -2.36 -37.33
C ASN A 595 -13.93 -1.05 -37.23
N LEU A 596 -13.68 -0.10 -38.14
CA LEU A 596 -14.41 1.16 -38.24
C LEU A 596 -15.78 1.03 -38.94
N ARG A 597 -16.09 -0.14 -39.51
CA ARG A 597 -17.30 -0.41 -40.30
C ARG A 597 -17.49 0.55 -41.49
N ALA A 598 -16.39 0.93 -42.14
CA ALA A 598 -16.37 1.81 -43.30
C ALA A 598 -16.85 1.07 -44.57
N LYS A 599 -18.17 1.02 -44.79
CA LYS A 599 -18.81 0.24 -45.87
C LYS A 599 -18.28 0.57 -47.27
N GLU A 600 -17.79 1.78 -47.47
CA GLU A 600 -17.17 2.27 -48.70
C GLU A 600 -15.94 1.44 -49.10
N ALA A 601 -15.29 0.77 -48.15
CA ALA A 601 -14.15 -0.10 -48.39
C ALA A 601 -14.50 -1.49 -48.95
N THR A 602 -15.79 -1.84 -49.06
CA THR A 602 -16.24 -3.17 -49.47
C THR A 602 -15.70 -3.56 -50.84
N SER A 603 -15.90 -2.72 -51.86
CA SER A 603 -15.45 -3.01 -53.22
C SER A 603 -13.91 -3.09 -53.31
N PRO A 604 -13.14 -2.11 -52.78
CA PRO A 604 -11.69 -2.20 -52.75
C PRO A 604 -11.14 -3.46 -52.05
N ILE A 605 -11.72 -3.87 -50.92
CA ILE A 605 -11.29 -5.09 -50.20
C ILE A 605 -11.66 -6.35 -50.99
N LEU A 606 -12.81 -6.39 -51.69
CA LEU A 606 -13.18 -7.51 -52.56
C LEU A 606 -12.23 -7.67 -53.76
N HIS A 607 -11.86 -6.56 -54.40
CA HIS A 607 -10.85 -6.57 -55.45
C HIS A 607 -9.51 -7.12 -54.93
N LEU A 608 -9.06 -6.62 -53.78
CA LEU A 608 -7.82 -7.09 -53.19
C LEU A 608 -7.88 -8.58 -52.80
N LEU A 609 -9.03 -9.06 -52.30
CA LEU A 609 -9.26 -10.46 -51.99
C LEU A 609 -9.19 -11.35 -53.24
N HIS A 610 -9.58 -10.84 -54.41
CA HIS A 610 -9.47 -11.57 -55.67
C HIS A 610 -8.01 -11.77 -56.09
N ASP A 611 -7.21 -10.71 -56.02
CA ASP A 611 -5.84 -10.70 -56.53
C ASP A 611 -4.85 -11.44 -55.62
N ILE A 612 -5.08 -11.42 -54.30
CA ILE A 612 -4.18 -12.05 -53.32
C ILE A 612 -4.27 -13.57 -53.36
N GLN A 613 -3.10 -14.20 -53.52
CA GLN A 613 -2.92 -15.66 -53.45
C GLN A 613 -2.59 -16.19 -52.05
N ASN A 614 -2.09 -15.33 -51.15
CA ASN A 614 -1.73 -15.74 -49.80
C ASN A 614 -2.98 -16.06 -48.96
N GLU A 615 -3.16 -17.34 -48.62
CA GLU A 615 -4.29 -17.84 -47.82
C GLU A 615 -4.50 -17.12 -46.48
N GLY A 616 -3.42 -16.72 -45.81
CA GLY A 616 -3.50 -15.96 -44.54
C GLY A 616 -4.08 -14.57 -44.76
N ALA A 617 -3.59 -13.86 -45.78
CA ALA A 617 -4.08 -12.55 -46.14
C ALA A 617 -5.54 -12.58 -46.64
N ARG A 618 -5.92 -13.61 -47.43
CA ARG A 618 -7.31 -13.82 -47.86
C ARG A 618 -8.26 -13.94 -46.66
N ARG A 619 -7.85 -14.65 -45.60
CA ARG A 619 -8.64 -14.80 -44.37
C ARG A 619 -8.80 -13.49 -43.62
N GLU A 620 -7.74 -12.69 -43.49
CA GLU A 620 -7.82 -11.38 -42.83
C GLU A 620 -8.73 -10.41 -43.60
N LEU A 621 -8.68 -10.40 -44.93
CA LEU A 621 -9.56 -9.57 -45.76
C LEU A 621 -11.02 -10.02 -45.71
N ALA A 622 -11.27 -11.33 -45.75
CA ALA A 622 -12.61 -11.87 -45.55
C ALA A 622 -13.19 -11.51 -44.17
N LEU A 623 -12.36 -11.56 -43.12
CA LEU A 623 -12.72 -11.10 -41.78
C LEU A 623 -13.00 -9.60 -41.73
N ALA A 624 -12.19 -8.79 -42.44
CA ALA A 624 -12.43 -7.35 -42.55
C ALA A 624 -13.78 -7.05 -43.21
N LEU A 625 -14.13 -7.74 -44.31
CA LEU A 625 -15.45 -7.64 -44.96
C LEU A 625 -16.58 -8.03 -44.01
N ALA A 626 -16.43 -9.12 -43.26
CA ALA A 626 -17.43 -9.52 -42.27
C ALA A 626 -17.65 -8.45 -41.18
N ARG A 627 -16.57 -7.81 -40.72
CA ARG A 627 -16.64 -6.70 -39.77
C ARG A 627 -17.32 -5.46 -40.36
N LEU A 628 -17.09 -5.15 -41.64
CA LEU A 628 -17.76 -4.04 -42.34
C LEU A 628 -19.29 -4.18 -42.33
N VAL A 629 -19.78 -5.40 -42.58
CA VAL A 629 -21.21 -5.71 -42.60
C VAL A 629 -21.78 -5.86 -41.18
N GLY A 630 -20.92 -5.99 -40.16
CA GLY A 630 -21.31 -6.07 -38.75
C GLY A 630 -21.59 -7.49 -38.25
N ASP A 631 -21.21 -8.52 -39.00
CA ASP A 631 -21.50 -9.93 -38.69
C ASP A 631 -20.23 -10.81 -38.63
N GLU A 632 -19.25 -10.37 -37.84
CA GLU A 632 -18.01 -11.13 -37.58
C GLU A 632 -18.31 -12.51 -36.97
N GLY A 633 -19.29 -12.60 -36.07
CA GLY A 633 -19.63 -13.85 -35.38
C GLY A 633 -20.12 -14.95 -36.33
N HIS A 634 -21.05 -14.61 -37.23
CA HIS A 634 -21.53 -15.56 -38.23
C HIS A 634 -20.42 -16.00 -39.18
N PHE A 635 -19.58 -15.07 -39.64
CA PHE A 635 -18.44 -15.39 -40.50
C PHE A 635 -17.48 -16.37 -39.82
N ILE A 636 -17.11 -16.15 -38.55
CA ILE A 636 -16.20 -17.05 -37.83
C ILE A 636 -16.80 -18.45 -37.66
N HIS A 637 -18.12 -18.56 -37.41
CA HIS A 637 -18.80 -19.85 -37.34
C HIS A 637 -18.74 -20.59 -38.68
N LEU A 638 -19.18 -19.92 -39.75
CA LEU A 638 -19.18 -20.46 -41.11
C LEU A 638 -17.77 -20.88 -41.53
N TYR A 639 -16.77 -20.05 -41.25
CA TYR A 639 -15.37 -20.33 -41.56
C TYR A 639 -14.85 -21.59 -40.84
N ARG A 640 -15.23 -21.81 -39.58
CA ARG A 640 -14.83 -23.02 -38.82
C ARG A 640 -15.47 -24.28 -39.38
N GLU A 641 -16.76 -24.23 -39.72
CA GLU A 641 -17.48 -25.35 -40.33
C GLU A 641 -16.93 -25.66 -41.73
N ALA A 642 -16.74 -24.63 -42.55
CA ALA A 642 -16.23 -24.76 -43.90
C ALA A 642 -14.78 -25.27 -43.96
N ARG A 643 -14.02 -25.16 -42.87
CA ARG A 643 -12.68 -25.77 -42.77
C ARG A 643 -12.75 -27.29 -42.58
N ALA A 644 -13.82 -27.80 -41.97
CA ALA A 644 -14.02 -29.24 -41.79
C ALA A 644 -14.62 -29.88 -43.05
N ASP A 645 -15.64 -29.24 -43.62
CA ASP A 645 -16.31 -29.64 -44.86
C ASP A 645 -16.87 -28.38 -45.55
N PHE A 646 -16.18 -27.92 -46.59
CA PHE A 646 -16.51 -26.67 -47.26
C PHE A 646 -17.85 -26.74 -47.99
N GLY A 647 -18.09 -27.82 -48.75
CA GLY A 647 -19.30 -28.00 -49.53
C GLY A 647 -20.55 -28.05 -48.64
N THR A 648 -20.53 -28.91 -47.62
CA THR A 648 -21.65 -29.07 -46.69
C THR A 648 -21.92 -27.79 -45.89
N ALA A 649 -20.88 -27.16 -45.33
CA ALA A 649 -21.06 -25.96 -44.50
C ALA A 649 -21.61 -24.78 -45.31
N THR A 650 -21.08 -24.55 -46.51
CA THR A 650 -21.56 -23.47 -47.37
C THR A 650 -22.97 -23.75 -47.90
N ALA A 651 -23.30 -25.00 -48.25
CA ALA A 651 -24.67 -25.40 -48.62
C ALA A 651 -25.68 -25.18 -47.49
N GLN A 652 -25.30 -25.50 -46.25
CA GLN A 652 -26.15 -25.26 -45.07
C GLN A 652 -26.35 -23.77 -44.82
N ALA A 653 -25.30 -22.96 -44.96
CA ALA A 653 -25.39 -21.50 -44.82
C ALA A 653 -26.32 -20.89 -45.88
N VAL A 654 -26.17 -21.27 -47.15
CA VAL A 654 -27.05 -20.83 -48.24
C VAL A 654 -28.48 -21.30 -48.00
N SER A 655 -28.70 -22.54 -47.54
CA SER A 655 -30.03 -23.05 -47.19
C SER A 655 -30.67 -22.31 -46.02
N ALA A 656 -29.87 -21.93 -45.01
CA ALA A 656 -30.34 -21.10 -43.90
C ALA A 656 -30.72 -19.69 -44.38
N PHE A 657 -29.93 -19.09 -45.27
CA PHE A 657 -30.22 -17.80 -45.88
C PHE A 657 -31.49 -17.85 -46.75
N LYS A 658 -31.63 -18.89 -47.58
CA LYS A 658 -32.85 -19.17 -48.37
C LYS A 658 -34.10 -19.18 -47.49
N ARG A 659 -34.09 -19.94 -46.38
CA ARG A 659 -35.23 -20.01 -45.44
C ARG A 659 -35.59 -18.65 -44.83
N LYS A 660 -34.61 -17.75 -44.63
CA LYS A 660 -34.87 -16.38 -44.16
C LYS A 660 -35.54 -15.55 -45.24
N ILE A 661 -35.04 -15.59 -46.47
CA ILE A 661 -35.60 -14.85 -47.60
C ILE A 661 -37.01 -15.34 -47.96
N GLU A 662 -37.25 -16.65 -47.89
CA GLU A 662 -38.55 -17.26 -48.18
C GLU A 662 -39.67 -16.69 -47.29
N LYS A 663 -39.37 -16.47 -46.00
CA LYS A 663 -40.28 -15.83 -45.05
C LYS A 663 -40.58 -14.36 -45.39
N VAL A 664 -39.71 -13.69 -46.13
CA VAL A 664 -39.86 -12.28 -46.51
C VAL A 664 -40.61 -12.15 -47.84
N LEU A 665 -40.29 -13.00 -48.83
CA LEU A 665 -40.82 -12.87 -50.20
C LEU A 665 -42.16 -13.58 -50.45
N ASN A 666 -42.67 -14.38 -49.50
CA ASN A 666 -44.01 -15.03 -49.49
C ASN A 666 -44.43 -15.79 -50.78
N SER A 667 -43.53 -15.98 -51.75
CA SER A 667 -43.76 -16.64 -53.04
C SER A 667 -42.44 -17.13 -53.66
N GLU A 668 -42.52 -18.17 -54.49
CA GLU A 668 -41.36 -18.75 -55.17
C GLU A 668 -40.84 -17.79 -56.25
N THR A 669 -39.76 -17.08 -55.92
CA THR A 669 -39.12 -16.11 -56.80
C THR A 669 -37.88 -16.73 -57.45
N LYS A 670 -37.43 -16.14 -58.56
CA LYS A 670 -36.14 -16.47 -59.20
C LYS A 670 -34.97 -16.48 -58.21
N VAL A 671 -35.04 -15.66 -57.15
CA VAL A 671 -34.06 -15.61 -56.06
C VAL A 671 -34.06 -16.91 -55.25
N LEU A 672 -35.23 -17.42 -54.85
CA LEU A 672 -35.34 -18.65 -54.05
C LEU A 672 -34.94 -19.91 -54.82
N SER A 673 -35.23 -19.97 -56.13
CA SER A 673 -34.79 -21.09 -56.98
C SER A 673 -33.27 -21.05 -57.21
N THR A 674 -32.69 -19.87 -57.43
CA THR A 674 -31.23 -19.69 -57.56
C THR A 674 -30.49 -20.03 -56.27
N LEU A 675 -31.02 -19.67 -55.10
CA LEU A 675 -30.48 -20.09 -53.79
C LEU A 675 -30.56 -21.61 -53.57
N GLY A 676 -31.64 -22.26 -54.02
CA GLY A 676 -31.77 -23.71 -53.98
C GLY A 676 -30.72 -24.42 -54.83
N ALA A 677 -30.61 -24.01 -56.10
CA ALA A 677 -29.59 -24.53 -57.02
C ALA A 677 -28.17 -24.30 -56.49
N CYS A 678 -27.91 -23.14 -55.88
CA CYS A 678 -26.64 -22.86 -55.23
C CYS A 678 -26.35 -23.86 -54.09
N ALA A 679 -27.29 -24.07 -53.18
CA ALA A 679 -27.10 -24.98 -52.05
C ALA A 679 -26.87 -26.44 -52.51
N ASP A 680 -27.61 -26.89 -53.51
CA ASP A 680 -27.50 -28.27 -54.03
C ASP A 680 -26.13 -28.52 -54.71
N ASN A 681 -25.62 -27.55 -55.47
CA ASN A 681 -24.31 -27.68 -56.12
C ASN A 681 -23.16 -27.60 -55.10
N LEU A 682 -23.28 -26.75 -54.08
CA LEU A 682 -22.30 -26.71 -52.98
C LEU A 682 -22.28 -28.02 -52.18
N ALA A 683 -23.45 -28.63 -51.91
CA ALA A 683 -23.55 -29.91 -51.22
C ALA A 683 -22.96 -31.10 -52.01
N ARG A 684 -22.77 -30.94 -53.33
CA ARG A 684 -22.14 -31.92 -54.22
C ARG A 684 -20.65 -31.63 -54.47
N ASP A 685 -20.05 -30.71 -53.72
CA ASP A 685 -18.68 -30.21 -53.91
C ASP A 685 -18.43 -29.58 -55.31
N GLN A 686 -19.49 -29.18 -56.03
CA GLN A 686 -19.39 -28.46 -57.30
C GLN A 686 -19.21 -26.96 -57.04
N LEU A 687 -18.08 -26.60 -56.41
CA LEU A 687 -17.84 -25.26 -55.85
C LEU A 687 -17.90 -24.13 -56.89
N THR A 688 -17.39 -24.36 -58.10
CA THR A 688 -17.39 -23.37 -59.18
C THR A 688 -18.81 -23.05 -59.65
N GLU A 689 -19.66 -24.06 -59.79
CA GLU A 689 -21.06 -23.90 -60.18
C GLU A 689 -21.86 -23.23 -59.05
N GLY A 690 -21.64 -23.66 -57.80
CA GLY A 690 -22.21 -23.01 -56.61
C GLY A 690 -21.83 -21.53 -56.49
N ALA A 691 -20.55 -21.19 -56.68
CA ALA A 691 -20.08 -19.80 -56.69
C ALA A 691 -20.69 -18.98 -57.84
N GLY A 692 -20.88 -19.58 -59.02
CA GLY A 692 -21.57 -18.95 -60.14
C GLY A 692 -23.01 -18.55 -59.80
N TYR A 693 -23.74 -19.40 -59.08
CA TYR A 693 -25.09 -19.06 -58.60
C TYR A 693 -25.08 -17.96 -57.53
N LEU A 694 -24.09 -17.92 -56.62
CA LEU A 694 -23.92 -16.81 -55.68
C LEU A 694 -23.67 -15.48 -56.39
N ALA A 695 -22.85 -15.48 -57.46
CA ALA A 695 -22.61 -14.27 -58.25
C ALA A 695 -23.90 -13.76 -58.92
N GLN A 696 -24.69 -14.66 -59.52
CA GLN A 696 -26.00 -14.31 -60.09
C GLN A 696 -26.96 -13.76 -59.04
N LEU A 697 -26.91 -14.25 -57.81
CA LEU A 697 -27.75 -13.74 -56.73
C LEU A 697 -27.42 -12.29 -56.36
N ILE A 698 -26.15 -11.90 -56.40
CA ILE A 698 -25.72 -10.51 -56.14
C ILE A 698 -26.34 -9.55 -57.16
N GLU A 699 -26.48 -9.97 -58.43
CA GLU A 699 -27.08 -9.14 -59.48
C GLU A 699 -28.60 -9.00 -59.36
N VAL A 700 -29.27 -9.98 -58.74
CA VAL A 700 -30.74 -10.06 -58.65
C VAL A 700 -31.26 -9.52 -57.31
N LEU A 701 -30.42 -9.48 -56.27
CA LEU A 701 -30.77 -8.86 -54.99
C LEU A 701 -30.80 -7.33 -55.15
N PRO A 702 -31.89 -6.64 -54.76
CA PRO A 702 -32.02 -5.20 -54.95
C PRO A 702 -30.99 -4.46 -54.07
N ALA A 703 -30.06 -3.72 -54.70
CA ALA A 703 -29.02 -2.96 -54.01
C ALA A 703 -29.57 -1.85 -53.09
N ASP A 704 -30.79 -1.37 -53.35
CA ASP A 704 -31.33 -0.14 -52.75
C ASP A 704 -32.48 -0.34 -51.72
N HIS A 705 -32.85 -1.59 -51.38
CA HIS A 705 -34.04 -1.87 -50.54
C HIS A 705 -33.76 -2.42 -49.13
N TYR A 706 -32.50 -2.43 -48.68
CA TYR A 706 -32.18 -2.79 -47.29
C TYR A 706 -31.93 -1.54 -46.46
N ASP A 707 -32.95 -1.12 -45.72
CA ASP A 707 -32.87 -0.12 -44.65
C ASP A 707 -31.80 -0.58 -43.61
N PRO A 708 -30.84 0.25 -43.20
CA PRO A 708 -29.76 -0.16 -42.30
C PRO A 708 -30.17 -0.30 -40.81
N HIS A 709 -31.46 -0.21 -40.50
CA HIS A 709 -31.98 -0.17 -39.13
C HIS A 709 -32.16 -1.54 -38.47
#